data_AF-A0A1G9YB55-F1
#
_entry.id   AF-A0A1G9YB55-F1
#
_cell.length_a   1.000
_cell.length_b   1.000
_cell.length_c   1.000
_cell.angle_alpha   90.00
_cell.angle_beta   90.00
_cell.angle_gamma   90.00
#
_symmetry.space_group_name_H-M   'P 1'
#
loop_
_entity.id
_entity.type
_entity.pdbx_description
1 polymer ?
#
loop_
_entity_poly.entity_id
_entity_poly.type
_entity_poly.pdbx_seq_one_letter_code
_entity_poly.pdbx_strand_id
1 'polypeptide(L)'
;MKAGKYSIKELFVNRFLEQIVIPEIQRDYVWKEEQVIGLLNSIILDFKNFQNAKPSVIVADNKEIETAFHEFDRKRKYSSNIGFIYAYNDEQLPGRYFLIDGQQRITTIFLTLLTLAHGNKNLRELFVRTYIKDKNLKLDYRVREASHNFLIKMVDFVLGTSDEITDQHWYLSDYKTDVTIINLLNNQKIINKYLNEQSINETDFFHFIEDYTEFWYFDTNVSEQGEELYIYMNARGEQMQSNENIKADLLSKLNDLKQKNQFGKIWEEWQDYFWLNKDQNENADPGFNEFLTCISGLENYKIGNKDLFYTPKDFKDNNGIKAITLISNLNLSIIEKYIQGLTFLMGNTEHFKALYKYSGWLDKSINLIWSILNNEKTNWYADYTDNDRSTERQKMVYLWSILKYLSEVDLQNVSIEEIYRFLRMYYLRYHNNNRSVSTINDTVSIILINGVFDSTNNDIDGELESDGSRTIQTSDEETDYKNRTQEEILKTNLYIKHILNPELLKEYENLIWQIEDHDFNLEGRDVGGKNISHLVDLNTDITLKELQKIRDKFYAIFPDGQKAYLTVQNILLYYDEFWYRATPSYYFNFEFDNWRRIIRGIGKEKSEFRTAFNDFFLDFVKFDGSINEFLIEKRKILIDFKNATDLREKLLWYNQYLGNQMWSQGNHIAFSNGWQSSIPDWQNKDKVFPDTFILYNIKGDLKGGTPKVLYQILPEEIKKVIDSNLE
;
A
#
# COMPACT_ATOMS: atom_id res chain seq x y z
N MET A 1 -30.52 -5.63 35.09
CA MET A 1 -30.38 -4.19 35.45
C MET A 1 -31.01 -3.40 34.32
N LYS A 2 -31.46 -2.16 34.51
CA LYS A 2 -32.00 -1.39 33.36
C LYS A 2 -30.85 -0.79 32.58
N ALA A 3 -30.97 -0.68 31.26
CA ALA A 3 -30.01 0.08 30.46
C ALA A 3 -29.96 1.55 30.94
N GLY A 4 -28.77 2.13 31.03
CA GLY A 4 -28.59 3.47 31.57
C GLY A 4 -27.16 3.77 32.00
N LYS A 5 -26.94 4.98 32.52
CA LYS A 5 -25.64 5.41 33.05
C LYS A 5 -25.49 4.96 34.50
N TYR A 6 -24.35 4.35 34.83
CA TYR A 6 -24.02 3.89 36.18
C TYR A 6 -22.60 4.30 36.54
N SER A 7 -22.37 4.64 37.81
CA SER A 7 -21.02 4.67 38.38
C SER A 7 -20.50 3.25 38.68
N ILE A 8 -19.20 3.10 38.90
CA ILE A 8 -18.59 1.83 39.31
C ILE A 8 -19.27 1.27 40.57
N LYS A 9 -19.48 2.12 41.58
CA LYS A 9 -20.17 1.68 42.80
C LYS A 9 -21.62 1.30 42.54
N GLU A 10 -22.37 2.12 41.79
CA GLU A 10 -23.77 1.85 41.46
C GLU A 10 -23.96 0.51 40.72
N LEU A 11 -22.98 0.10 39.92
CA LEU A 11 -22.90 -1.24 39.33
C LEU A 11 -22.78 -2.31 40.40
N PHE A 12 -21.70 -2.27 41.18
CA PHE A 12 -21.35 -3.35 42.10
C PHE A 12 -22.30 -3.47 43.29
N VAL A 13 -22.94 -2.38 43.74
CA VAL A 13 -23.92 -2.40 44.85
C VAL A 13 -25.37 -2.62 44.39
N ASN A 14 -25.59 -2.81 43.08
CA ASN A 14 -26.94 -2.98 42.56
C ASN A 14 -27.62 -4.20 43.18
N ARG A 15 -28.84 -4.04 43.70
CA ARG A 15 -29.59 -5.15 44.34
C ARG A 15 -29.87 -6.33 43.42
N PHE A 16 -29.83 -6.11 42.10
CA PHE A 16 -30.04 -7.16 41.11
C PHE A 16 -28.74 -7.84 40.68
N LEU A 17 -27.57 -7.33 41.09
CA LEU A 17 -26.25 -7.86 40.77
C LEU A 17 -25.71 -8.66 41.96
N GLU A 18 -25.57 -9.97 41.78
CA GLU A 18 -24.77 -10.81 42.66
C GLU A 18 -23.32 -10.90 42.18
N GLN A 19 -23.12 -11.07 40.87
CA GLN A 19 -21.81 -11.27 40.28
C GLN A 19 -21.76 -10.80 38.82
N ILE A 20 -20.64 -10.22 38.42
CA ILE A 20 -20.24 -9.97 37.04
C ILE A 20 -19.29 -11.09 36.63
N VAL A 21 -19.70 -11.86 35.64
CA VAL A 21 -18.99 -13.03 35.16
C VAL A 21 -18.37 -12.72 33.81
N ILE A 22 -17.10 -13.06 33.62
CA ILE A 22 -16.43 -13.03 32.33
C ILE A 22 -16.60 -14.43 31.72
N PRO A 23 -17.47 -14.61 30.69
CA PRO A 23 -17.78 -15.90 30.09
C PRO A 23 -16.58 -16.48 29.30
N GLU A 24 -16.59 -17.78 28.98
CA GLU A 24 -15.44 -18.48 28.35
C GLU A 24 -15.18 -17.97 26.95
N ILE A 25 -16.27 -17.63 26.28
CA ILE A 25 -16.29 -17.08 24.92
C ILE A 25 -15.67 -15.66 24.84
N GLN A 26 -15.51 -14.96 25.97
CA GLN A 26 -14.75 -13.72 26.01
C GLN A 26 -13.25 -14.01 25.93
N ARG A 27 -12.48 -13.03 25.44
CA ARG A 27 -11.03 -13.15 25.26
C ARG A 27 -10.27 -13.03 26.57
N ASP A 28 -8.99 -13.39 26.52
CA ASP A 28 -8.06 -13.16 27.64
C ASP A 28 -8.01 -11.68 28.05
N TYR A 29 -7.70 -11.42 29.33
CA TYR A 29 -7.28 -10.10 29.75
C TYR A 29 -5.90 -9.81 29.14
N VAL A 30 -5.83 -8.93 28.14
CA VAL A 30 -4.65 -8.70 27.29
C VAL A 30 -4.07 -7.30 27.40
N TRP A 31 -4.71 -6.41 28.17
CA TRP A 31 -4.17 -5.07 28.41
C TRP A 31 -2.78 -5.14 29.02
N LYS A 32 -1.86 -4.34 28.48
CA LYS A 32 -0.47 -4.17 28.91
C LYS A 32 -0.30 -2.77 29.50
N GLU A 33 0.93 -2.43 29.87
CA GLU A 33 1.30 -1.18 30.54
C GLU A 33 0.71 0.07 29.86
N GLU A 34 0.82 0.19 28.54
CA GLU A 34 0.34 1.35 27.79
C GLU A 34 -1.18 1.57 27.96
N GLN A 35 -2.00 0.51 27.85
CA GLN A 35 -3.45 0.62 27.97
C GLN A 35 -3.88 0.94 29.40
N VAL A 36 -3.25 0.29 30.39
CA VAL A 36 -3.53 0.51 31.81
C VAL A 36 -3.19 1.95 32.19
N ILE A 37 -1.99 2.42 31.84
CA ILE A 37 -1.57 3.80 32.11
C ILE A 37 -2.43 4.80 31.34
N GLY A 38 -2.83 4.48 30.10
CA GLY A 38 -3.74 5.32 29.31
C GLY A 38 -5.08 5.55 30.01
N LEU A 39 -5.72 4.47 30.50
CA LEU A 39 -6.97 4.57 31.27
C LEU A 39 -6.76 5.38 32.56
N LEU A 40 -5.71 5.08 33.33
CA LEU A 40 -5.45 5.76 34.59
C LEU A 40 -5.11 7.24 34.41
N ASN A 41 -4.35 7.61 33.38
CA ASN A 41 -4.06 9.00 33.04
C ASN A 41 -5.36 9.78 32.81
N SER A 42 -6.32 9.20 32.07
CA SER A 42 -7.62 9.82 31.84
C SER A 42 -8.38 10.05 33.15
N ILE A 43 -8.49 9.02 33.99
CA ILE A 43 -9.22 9.10 35.26
C ILE A 43 -8.53 10.07 36.25
N ILE A 44 -7.20 10.07 36.31
CA ILE A 44 -6.44 10.97 37.18
C ILE A 44 -6.54 12.42 36.71
N LEU A 45 -6.54 12.67 35.40
CA LEU A 45 -6.74 14.01 34.86
C LEU A 45 -8.10 14.55 35.29
N ASP A 46 -9.16 13.76 35.14
CA ASP A 46 -10.51 14.12 35.59
C ASP A 46 -10.59 14.29 37.11
N PHE A 47 -9.92 13.44 37.88
CA PHE A 47 -9.82 13.58 39.33
C PHE A 47 -9.14 14.90 39.73
N LYS A 48 -8.03 15.28 39.09
CA LYS A 48 -7.35 16.56 39.33
C LYS A 48 -8.26 17.74 38.95
N ASN A 49 -9.03 17.62 37.87
CA ASN A 49 -10.04 18.62 37.49
C ASN A 49 -11.16 18.70 38.53
N PHE A 50 -11.62 17.56 39.03
CA PHE A 50 -12.63 17.45 40.08
C PHE A 50 -12.17 18.10 41.38
N GLN A 51 -10.92 17.91 41.79
CA GLN A 51 -10.35 18.54 42.99
C GLN A 51 -10.24 20.07 42.85
N ASN A 52 -9.97 20.56 41.64
CA ASN A 52 -9.83 22.00 41.35
C ASN A 52 -11.17 22.69 41.01
N ALA A 53 -12.27 21.93 40.94
CA ALA A 53 -13.58 22.45 40.59
C ALA A 53 -14.09 23.44 41.65
N LYS A 54 -14.40 24.68 41.23
CA LYS A 54 -15.10 25.62 42.10
C LYS A 54 -16.58 25.26 42.15
N PRO A 55 -17.21 25.21 43.34
CA PRO A 55 -18.65 25.00 43.44
C PRO A 55 -19.39 26.08 42.65
N SER A 56 -20.37 25.69 41.83
CA SER A 56 -21.28 26.63 41.17
C SER A 56 -22.07 27.41 42.23
N VAL A 57 -21.97 28.75 42.25
CA VAL A 57 -22.63 29.58 43.28
C VAL A 57 -24.15 29.53 43.11
N ILE A 58 -24.86 28.89 44.04
CA ILE A 58 -26.32 28.90 44.13
C ILE A 58 -26.71 29.08 45.58
N VAL A 59 -27.64 29.98 45.86
CA VAL A 59 -28.25 30.14 47.18
C VAL A 59 -29.56 29.34 47.16
N ALA A 60 -29.62 28.25 47.91
CA ALA A 60 -30.87 27.53 48.17
C ALA A 60 -31.24 27.68 49.64
N ASP A 61 -32.54 27.75 49.95
CA ASP A 61 -33.03 27.90 51.33
C ASP A 61 -32.77 26.67 52.21
N ASN A 62 -32.38 25.53 51.61
CA ASN A 62 -32.06 24.28 52.28
C ASN A 62 -30.64 23.80 51.90
N LYS A 63 -29.76 23.69 52.91
CA LYS A 63 -28.38 23.20 52.78
C LYS A 63 -28.26 21.79 52.20
N GLU A 64 -29.24 20.92 52.42
CA GLU A 64 -29.23 19.56 51.85
C GLU A 64 -29.47 19.58 50.34
N ILE A 65 -30.38 20.46 49.89
CA ILE A 65 -30.66 20.66 48.46
C ILE A 65 -29.47 21.33 47.78
N GLU A 66 -28.86 22.31 48.43
CA GLU A 66 -27.63 22.96 47.98
C GLU A 66 -26.50 21.94 47.80
N THR A 67 -26.28 21.08 48.81
CA THR A 67 -25.28 20.02 48.76
C THR A 67 -25.55 19.01 47.64
N ALA A 68 -26.78 18.50 47.55
CA ALA A 68 -27.19 17.55 46.51
C ALA A 68 -27.06 18.14 45.10
N PHE A 69 -27.36 19.43 44.92
CA PHE A 69 -27.19 20.10 43.64
C PHE A 69 -25.71 20.28 43.29
N HIS A 70 -24.87 20.67 44.25
CA HIS A 70 -23.42 20.74 44.03
C HIS A 70 -22.83 19.39 43.66
N GLU A 71 -23.24 18.31 44.32
CA GLU A 71 -22.81 16.95 43.98
C GLU A 71 -23.28 16.55 42.59
N PHE A 72 -24.55 16.83 42.25
CA PHE A 72 -25.10 16.55 40.92
C PHE A 72 -24.38 17.33 39.80
N ASP A 73 -24.16 18.64 39.99
CA ASP A 73 -23.47 19.48 39.01
C ASP A 73 -22.00 19.09 38.86
N ARG A 74 -21.33 18.74 39.97
CA ARG A 74 -19.95 18.21 39.93
C ARG A 74 -19.89 16.87 39.21
N LYS A 75 -20.79 15.94 39.53
CA LYS A 75 -20.89 14.63 38.85
C LYS A 75 -21.11 14.81 37.35
N ARG A 76 -21.97 15.74 36.94
CA ARG A 76 -22.24 15.99 35.52
C ARG A 76 -21.05 16.58 34.75
N LYS A 77 -20.24 17.44 35.38
CA LYS A 77 -19.16 18.19 34.71
C LYS A 77 -17.78 17.52 34.79
N TYR A 78 -17.54 16.76 35.84
CA TYR A 78 -16.20 16.27 36.20
C TYR A 78 -16.17 14.75 36.45
N SER A 79 -17.20 14.00 36.03
CA SER A 79 -17.15 12.53 36.00
C SER A 79 -16.19 12.04 34.92
N SER A 80 -15.44 10.98 35.21
CA SER A 80 -14.75 10.20 34.17
C SER A 80 -15.73 9.28 33.47
N ASN A 81 -15.74 9.29 32.14
CA ASN A 81 -16.51 8.32 31.35
C ASN A 81 -15.58 7.27 30.75
N ILE A 82 -15.75 6.01 31.14
CA ILE A 82 -14.93 4.89 30.64
C ILE A 82 -15.57 4.18 29.45
N GLY A 83 -16.70 4.68 28.93
CA GLY A 83 -17.37 4.20 27.73
C GLY A 83 -18.58 3.31 28.03
N PHE A 84 -18.65 2.16 27.37
CA PHE A 84 -19.82 1.27 27.34
C PHE A 84 -19.52 -0.07 28.00
N ILE A 85 -20.53 -0.65 28.64
CA ILE A 85 -20.51 -2.02 29.17
C ILE A 85 -21.75 -2.74 28.67
N TYR A 86 -21.51 -3.87 28.01
CA TYR A 86 -22.57 -4.75 27.53
C TYR A 86 -22.52 -6.04 28.34
N ALA A 87 -23.67 -6.44 28.86
CA ALA A 87 -23.81 -7.71 29.53
C ALA A 87 -25.19 -8.32 29.25
N TYR A 88 -25.32 -9.62 29.49
CA TYR A 88 -26.62 -10.29 29.57
C TYR A 88 -26.79 -10.94 30.94
N ASN A 89 -28.04 -11.15 31.34
CA ASN A 89 -28.39 -11.93 32.52
C ASN A 89 -28.90 -13.30 32.08
N ASP A 90 -28.30 -14.39 32.55
CA ASP A 90 -28.84 -15.72 32.25
C ASP A 90 -30.06 -15.99 33.14
N GLU A 91 -31.22 -16.27 32.55
CA GLU A 91 -32.46 -16.58 33.28
C GLU A 91 -32.31 -17.78 34.23
N GLN A 92 -31.39 -18.71 33.92
CA GLN A 92 -31.09 -19.87 34.77
C GLN A 92 -30.17 -19.53 35.94
N LEU A 93 -29.47 -18.38 35.89
CA LEU A 93 -28.56 -17.90 36.93
C LEU A 93 -28.91 -16.47 37.37
N PRO A 94 -30.05 -16.27 38.07
CA PRO A 94 -30.48 -14.96 38.53
C PRO A 94 -29.37 -14.24 39.31
N GLY A 95 -29.21 -12.95 39.02
CA GLY A 95 -28.19 -12.13 39.68
C GLY A 95 -26.79 -12.19 39.06
N ARG A 96 -26.52 -13.08 38.09
CA ARG A 96 -25.24 -13.11 37.37
C ARG A 96 -25.33 -12.40 36.03
N TYR A 97 -24.37 -11.53 35.77
CA TYR A 97 -24.29 -10.76 34.53
C TYR A 97 -23.03 -11.12 33.78
N PHE A 98 -23.20 -11.69 32.59
CA PHE A 98 -22.10 -12.13 31.76
C PHE A 98 -21.65 -10.99 30.85
N LEU A 99 -20.40 -10.56 30.99
CA LEU A 99 -19.84 -9.47 30.19
C LEU A 99 -19.67 -9.90 28.73
N ILE A 100 -20.10 -9.02 27.83
CA ILE A 100 -19.88 -9.11 26.38
C ILE A 100 -18.81 -8.11 25.94
N ASP A 101 -18.79 -6.94 26.57
CA ASP A 101 -17.76 -5.92 26.35
C ASP A 101 -17.55 -5.09 27.62
N GLY A 102 -16.36 -4.51 27.75
CA GLY A 102 -15.93 -3.76 28.93
C GLY A 102 -15.06 -4.57 29.90
N GLN A 103 -14.77 -5.84 29.61
CA GLN A 103 -13.97 -6.72 30.46
C GLN A 103 -12.63 -6.10 30.87
N GLN A 104 -11.86 -5.60 29.91
CA GLN A 104 -10.51 -5.07 30.16
C GLN A 104 -10.56 -3.83 31.08
N ARG A 105 -11.51 -2.92 30.84
CA ARG A 105 -11.76 -1.71 31.63
C ARG A 105 -12.18 -2.04 33.05
N ILE A 106 -13.20 -2.89 33.22
CA ILE A 106 -13.71 -3.28 34.54
C ILE A 106 -12.66 -4.03 35.34
N THR A 107 -11.92 -4.96 34.72
CA THR A 107 -10.84 -5.69 35.39
C THR A 107 -9.76 -4.72 35.87
N THR A 108 -9.35 -3.76 35.02
CA THR A 108 -8.34 -2.75 35.40
C THR A 108 -8.81 -1.89 36.57
N ILE A 109 -10.06 -1.40 36.53
CA ILE A 109 -10.64 -0.59 37.62
C ILE A 109 -10.73 -1.39 38.92
N PHE A 110 -11.14 -2.65 38.84
CA PHE A 110 -11.18 -3.54 39.98
C PHE A 110 -9.78 -3.72 40.61
N LEU A 111 -8.74 -3.91 39.80
CA LEU A 111 -7.35 -3.99 40.27
C LEU A 111 -6.85 -2.65 40.86
N THR A 112 -7.26 -1.51 40.30
CA THR A 112 -6.94 -0.19 40.86
C THR A 112 -7.56 0.00 42.24
N LEU A 113 -8.84 -0.34 42.41
CA LEU A 113 -9.52 -0.30 43.71
C LEU A 113 -8.88 -1.26 44.71
N LEU A 114 -8.52 -2.47 44.27
CA LEU A 114 -7.79 -3.44 45.10
C LEU A 114 -6.43 -2.88 45.57
N THR A 115 -5.69 -2.23 44.68
CA THR A 115 -4.37 -1.63 44.98
C THR A 115 -4.48 -0.51 46.00
N LEU A 116 -5.46 0.38 45.84
CA LEU A 116 -5.74 1.45 46.82
C LEU A 116 -6.20 0.89 48.17
N ALA A 117 -7.00 -0.18 48.16
CA ALA A 117 -7.46 -0.88 49.36
C ALA A 117 -6.33 -1.64 50.09
N HIS A 118 -5.31 -2.11 49.37
CA HIS A 118 -4.13 -2.71 49.98
C HIS A 118 -3.38 -1.70 50.87
N GLY A 119 -3.17 -0.48 50.38
CA GLY A 119 -2.43 0.59 51.07
C GLY A 119 -3.14 1.21 52.29
N ASN A 120 -4.46 1.03 52.43
CA ASN A 120 -5.25 1.71 53.47
C ASN A 120 -6.30 0.79 54.13
N LYS A 121 -6.19 0.59 55.46
CA LYS A 121 -7.08 -0.29 56.23
C LYS A 121 -8.56 0.08 56.12
N ASN A 122 -8.91 1.36 56.09
CA ASN A 122 -10.31 1.78 55.98
C ASN A 122 -10.87 1.49 54.58
N LEU A 123 -10.06 1.71 53.54
CA LEU A 123 -10.41 1.33 52.16
C LEU A 123 -10.48 -0.18 52.00
N ARG A 124 -9.67 -0.95 52.73
CA ARG A 124 -9.75 -2.41 52.76
C ARG A 124 -11.10 -2.91 53.25
N GLU A 125 -11.58 -2.40 54.38
CA GLU A 125 -12.89 -2.76 54.92
C GLU A 125 -14.02 -2.36 53.96
N LEU A 126 -13.90 -1.20 53.32
CA LEU A 126 -14.84 -0.74 52.29
C LEU A 126 -14.83 -1.65 51.05
N PHE A 127 -13.65 -1.99 50.54
CA PHE A 127 -13.50 -2.86 49.38
C PHE A 127 -14.11 -4.24 49.63
N VAL A 128 -13.79 -4.85 50.77
CA VAL A 128 -14.35 -6.15 51.15
C VAL A 128 -15.87 -6.08 51.20
N ARG A 129 -16.45 -5.04 51.81
CA ARG A 129 -17.90 -4.88 51.90
C ARG A 129 -18.57 -4.67 50.53
N THR A 130 -17.92 -3.94 49.62
CA THR A 130 -18.51 -3.56 48.33
C THR A 130 -18.34 -4.65 47.27
N TYR A 131 -17.16 -5.26 47.19
CA TYR A 131 -16.74 -6.12 46.08
C TYR A 131 -16.65 -7.62 46.43
N ILE A 132 -16.83 -7.99 47.70
CA ILE A 132 -16.88 -9.38 48.17
C ILE A 132 -18.22 -9.65 48.85
N LYS A 133 -18.94 -10.69 48.42
CA LYS A 133 -20.21 -11.13 49.01
C LYS A 133 -20.17 -12.63 49.28
N ASP A 134 -20.44 -13.05 50.52
CA ASP A 134 -20.45 -14.46 50.93
C ASP A 134 -19.17 -15.23 50.55
N LYS A 135 -18.01 -14.58 50.70
CA LYS A 135 -16.66 -15.05 50.29
C LYS A 135 -16.45 -15.22 48.78
N ASN A 136 -17.37 -14.73 47.95
CA ASN A 136 -17.21 -14.70 46.49
C ASN A 136 -16.93 -13.27 46.01
N LEU A 137 -16.04 -13.15 45.03
CA LEU A 137 -15.78 -11.88 44.36
C LEU A 137 -16.96 -11.52 43.45
N LYS A 138 -17.33 -10.24 43.44
CA LYS A 138 -18.35 -9.73 42.51
C LYS A 138 -17.84 -9.61 41.07
N LEU A 139 -16.53 -9.59 40.84
CA LEU A 139 -15.93 -9.75 39.51
C LEU A 139 -15.29 -11.14 39.44
N ASP A 140 -15.67 -11.94 38.45
CA ASP A 140 -15.27 -13.34 38.40
C ASP A 140 -15.02 -13.87 36.99
N TYR A 141 -13.99 -14.71 36.84
CA TYR A 141 -13.65 -15.49 35.64
C TYR A 141 -14.20 -16.93 35.71
N ARG A 142 -15.31 -17.16 36.40
CA ARG A 142 -15.86 -18.48 36.81
C ARG A 142 -15.77 -19.63 35.79
N VAL A 143 -15.96 -19.34 34.51
CA VAL A 143 -15.93 -20.29 33.38
C VAL A 143 -14.50 -20.65 32.91
N ARG A 144 -13.48 -20.01 33.45
CA ARG A 144 -12.05 -20.24 33.23
C ARG A 144 -11.43 -20.61 34.56
N GLU A 145 -11.41 -21.90 34.85
CA GLU A 145 -11.10 -22.44 36.19
C GLU A 145 -9.76 -21.92 36.74
N ALA A 146 -8.71 -21.84 35.91
CA ALA A 146 -7.42 -21.33 36.32
C ALA A 146 -7.47 -19.85 36.73
N SER A 147 -8.03 -18.97 35.88
CA SER A 147 -8.13 -17.53 36.14
C SER A 147 -9.07 -17.23 37.33
N HIS A 148 -10.18 -17.99 37.47
CA HIS A 148 -11.08 -17.93 38.63
C HIS A 148 -10.34 -18.22 39.94
N ASN A 149 -9.72 -19.40 40.01
CA ASN A 149 -9.01 -19.86 41.20
C ASN A 149 -7.84 -18.93 41.55
N PHE A 150 -7.15 -18.41 40.53
CA PHE A 150 -6.08 -17.45 40.73
C PHE A 150 -6.59 -16.11 41.28
N LEU A 151 -7.63 -15.51 40.68
CA LEU A 151 -8.12 -14.19 41.07
C LEU A 151 -8.60 -14.16 42.52
N ILE A 152 -9.32 -15.20 42.98
CA ILE A 152 -9.76 -15.32 44.38
C ILE A 152 -8.55 -15.29 45.32
N LYS A 153 -7.56 -16.16 45.07
CA LYS A 153 -6.36 -16.27 45.91
C LYS A 153 -5.51 -14.99 45.85
N MET A 154 -5.41 -14.36 44.68
CA MET A 154 -4.70 -13.10 44.48
C MET A 154 -5.34 -11.98 45.32
N VAL A 155 -6.67 -11.82 45.28
CA VAL A 155 -7.36 -10.77 46.03
C VAL A 155 -7.19 -10.99 47.54
N ASP A 156 -7.44 -12.20 48.03
CA ASP A 156 -7.27 -12.53 49.45
C ASP A 156 -5.82 -12.27 49.92
N PHE A 157 -4.85 -12.62 49.08
CA PHE A 157 -3.43 -12.43 49.38
C PHE A 157 -3.03 -10.95 49.37
N VAL A 158 -3.40 -10.20 48.33
CA VAL A 158 -3.12 -8.75 48.22
C VAL A 158 -3.79 -7.99 49.37
N LEU A 159 -4.98 -8.37 49.83
CA LEU A 159 -5.58 -7.75 51.00
C LEU A 159 -4.87 -8.12 52.33
N GLY A 160 -4.08 -9.18 52.36
CA GLY A 160 -3.43 -9.73 53.56
C GLY A 160 -1.95 -9.35 53.75
N THR A 161 -1.16 -9.29 52.68
CA THR A 161 0.30 -9.09 52.72
C THR A 161 0.82 -8.39 51.45
N SER A 162 2.07 -7.93 51.47
CA SER A 162 2.81 -7.33 50.35
C SER A 162 3.91 -8.24 49.79
N ASP A 163 3.91 -9.53 50.16
CA ASP A 163 4.91 -10.49 49.69
C ASP A 163 4.75 -10.82 48.19
N GLU A 164 5.75 -11.44 47.57
CA GLU A 164 5.68 -11.81 46.15
C GLU A 164 4.71 -12.99 45.94
N ILE A 165 3.72 -12.78 45.05
CA ILE A 165 2.66 -13.77 44.77
C ILE A 165 3.22 -15.05 44.14
N THR A 166 4.29 -14.94 43.34
CA THR A 166 4.87 -16.09 42.63
C THR A 166 5.57 -17.09 43.55
N ASP A 167 5.85 -16.71 44.80
CA ASP A 167 6.53 -17.55 45.79
C ASP A 167 5.55 -18.35 46.66
N GLN A 168 4.24 -18.20 46.44
CA GLN A 168 3.23 -18.84 47.25
C GLN A 168 2.99 -20.29 46.84
N HIS A 169 2.79 -21.17 47.83
CA HIS A 169 2.54 -22.60 47.63
C HIS A 169 1.30 -22.91 46.77
N TRP A 170 0.37 -21.95 46.66
CA TRP A 170 -0.84 -22.08 45.86
C TRP A 170 -0.68 -21.55 44.43
N TYR A 171 0.47 -20.95 44.09
CA TYR A 171 0.81 -20.47 42.75
C TYR A 171 1.28 -21.64 41.88
N LEU A 172 0.41 -22.11 41.00
CA LEU A 172 0.63 -23.32 40.19
C LEU A 172 1.54 -23.03 38.99
N SER A 173 2.21 -24.06 38.46
CA SER A 173 3.04 -23.96 37.25
C SER A 173 2.26 -23.43 36.05
N ASP A 174 1.01 -23.87 35.91
CA ASP A 174 0.17 -23.64 34.74
C ASP A 174 -0.29 -22.17 34.66
N TYR A 175 -0.22 -21.45 35.77
CA TYR A 175 -0.47 -20.00 35.81
C TYR A 175 0.59 -19.20 35.04
N LYS A 176 1.78 -19.75 34.84
CA LYS A 176 2.86 -19.09 34.09
C LYS A 176 2.62 -19.05 32.58
N THR A 177 1.63 -19.79 32.08
CA THR A 177 1.30 -19.84 30.65
C THR A 177 -0.05 -19.20 30.33
N ASP A 178 -0.86 -18.87 31.34
CA ASP A 178 -2.16 -18.23 31.18
C ASP A 178 -1.99 -16.70 31.00
N VAL A 179 -2.39 -16.19 29.84
CA VAL A 179 -2.24 -14.77 29.46
C VAL A 179 -2.99 -13.86 30.43
N THR A 180 -4.19 -14.26 30.87
CA THR A 180 -4.99 -13.47 31.81
C THR A 180 -4.28 -13.37 33.15
N ILE A 181 -3.78 -14.49 33.69
CA ILE A 181 -3.07 -14.52 34.98
C ILE A 181 -1.78 -13.69 34.93
N ILE A 182 -0.98 -13.85 33.86
CA ILE A 182 0.23 -13.05 33.65
C ILE A 182 -0.09 -11.54 33.67
N ASN A 183 -1.14 -11.13 32.97
CA ASN A 183 -1.50 -9.71 32.89
C ASN A 183 -2.15 -9.19 34.17
N LEU A 184 -2.91 -9.99 34.91
CA LEU A 184 -3.41 -9.61 36.24
C LEU A 184 -2.25 -9.28 37.19
N LEU A 185 -1.20 -10.11 37.22
CA LEU A 185 0.00 -9.88 38.04
C LEU A 185 0.78 -8.65 37.61
N ASN A 186 1.08 -8.54 36.31
CA ASN A 186 1.85 -7.43 35.78
C ASN A 186 1.11 -6.10 35.99
N ASN A 187 -0.18 -6.06 35.70
CA ASN A 187 -0.96 -4.83 35.81
C ASN A 187 -1.16 -4.43 37.27
N GLN A 188 -1.26 -5.36 38.21
CA GLN A 188 -1.24 -5.03 39.64
C GLN A 188 0.06 -4.29 40.03
N LYS A 189 1.22 -4.76 39.54
CA LYS A 189 2.52 -4.11 39.80
C LYS A 189 2.62 -2.74 39.12
N ILE A 190 2.18 -2.64 37.87
CA ILE A 190 2.17 -1.39 37.09
C ILE A 190 1.29 -0.34 37.78
N ILE A 191 0.07 -0.71 38.17
CA ILE A 191 -0.88 0.18 38.84
C ILE A 191 -0.28 0.66 40.16
N ASN A 192 0.26 -0.24 40.99
CA ASN A 192 0.88 0.14 42.25
C ASN A 192 2.05 1.12 42.05
N LYS A 193 2.96 0.82 41.12
CA LYS A 193 4.08 1.70 40.79
C LYS A 193 3.58 3.07 40.33
N TYR A 194 2.64 3.08 39.39
CA TYR A 194 2.11 4.30 38.81
C TYR A 194 1.39 5.16 39.84
N LEU A 195 0.55 4.59 40.71
CA LEU A 195 -0.13 5.34 41.78
C LEU A 195 0.86 5.95 42.78
N ASN A 196 1.92 5.23 43.15
CA ASN A 196 2.97 5.75 44.04
C ASN A 196 3.76 6.92 43.41
N GLU A 197 3.85 6.98 42.09
CA GLU A 197 4.48 8.09 41.36
C GLU A 197 3.55 9.32 41.25
N GLN A 198 2.25 9.16 41.50
CA GLN A 198 1.29 10.26 41.47
C GLN A 198 1.14 10.90 42.86
N SER A 199 1.32 12.22 42.93
CA SER A 199 1.04 12.99 44.15
C SER A 199 -0.47 13.20 44.36
N ILE A 200 -1.22 12.13 44.64
CA ILE A 200 -2.68 12.16 44.86
C ILE A 200 -3.07 11.59 46.24
N ASN A 201 -4.21 12.04 46.77
CA ASN A 201 -4.79 11.44 47.97
C ASN A 201 -5.53 10.15 47.59
N GLU A 202 -5.01 9.01 48.02
CA GLU A 202 -5.56 7.67 47.70
C GLU A 202 -7.01 7.49 48.15
N THR A 203 -7.42 8.08 49.28
CA THR A 203 -8.78 7.95 49.81
C THR A 203 -9.76 8.73 48.95
N ASP A 204 -9.42 9.98 48.61
CA ASP A 204 -10.25 10.82 47.73
C ASP A 204 -10.33 10.20 46.33
N PHE A 205 -9.22 9.65 45.83
CA PHE A 205 -9.19 9.01 44.52
C PHE A 205 -10.00 7.70 44.47
N PHE A 206 -9.96 6.89 45.54
CA PHE A 206 -10.82 5.72 45.66
C PHE A 206 -12.30 6.08 45.57
N HIS A 207 -12.73 7.10 46.31
CA HIS A 207 -14.11 7.59 46.26
C HIS A 207 -14.47 8.20 44.90
N PHE A 208 -13.52 8.87 44.24
CA PHE A 208 -13.71 9.35 42.88
C PHE A 208 -13.95 8.21 41.88
N ILE A 209 -13.15 7.13 41.94
CA ILE A 209 -13.36 5.95 41.10
C ILE A 209 -14.75 5.34 41.36
N GLU A 210 -15.15 5.21 42.62
CA GLU A 210 -16.44 4.62 42.98
C GLU A 210 -17.65 5.44 42.53
N ASP A 211 -17.65 6.74 42.83
CA ASP A 211 -18.84 7.58 42.75
C ASP A 211 -18.89 8.45 41.47
N TYR A 212 -17.74 8.70 40.84
CA TYR A 212 -17.58 9.66 39.72
C TYR A 212 -16.92 9.06 38.46
N THR A 213 -16.55 7.78 38.46
CA THR A 213 -16.22 7.06 37.22
C THR A 213 -17.47 6.32 36.73
N GLU A 214 -17.94 6.69 35.55
CA GLU A 214 -19.23 6.28 34.99
C GLU A 214 -19.07 5.59 33.64
N PHE A 215 -20.05 4.78 33.30
CA PHE A 215 -20.18 4.12 32.01
C PHE A 215 -21.66 3.94 31.65
N TRP A 216 -21.91 3.68 30.38
CA TRP A 216 -23.24 3.33 29.89
C TRP A 216 -23.41 1.81 29.86
N TYR A 217 -24.36 1.30 30.63
CA TYR A 217 -24.73 -0.10 30.70
C TYR A 217 -25.86 -0.41 29.70
N PHE A 218 -25.71 -1.52 28.97
CA PHE A 218 -26.75 -2.07 28.09
C PHE A 218 -26.98 -3.56 28.39
N ASP A 219 -28.25 -3.95 28.47
CA ASP A 219 -28.68 -5.34 28.61
C ASP A 219 -28.98 -5.92 27.22
N THR A 220 -28.23 -6.93 26.82
CA THR A 220 -28.29 -7.52 25.47
C THR A 220 -29.40 -8.55 25.29
N ASN A 221 -30.05 -9.00 26.37
CA ASN A 221 -31.25 -9.85 26.27
C ASN A 221 -32.48 -9.09 25.73
N VAL A 222 -32.41 -7.77 25.62
CA VAL A 222 -33.54 -6.91 25.23
C VAL A 222 -33.61 -6.73 23.70
N SER A 223 -32.72 -7.33 22.91
CA SER A 223 -32.81 -7.30 21.45
C SER A 223 -32.31 -8.59 20.79
N GLU A 224 -33.02 -9.05 19.75
CA GLU A 224 -32.54 -10.07 18.77
C GLU A 224 -31.21 -9.64 18.09
N GLN A 225 -30.81 -8.38 18.26
CA GLN A 225 -29.54 -7.79 17.82
C GLN A 225 -28.36 -8.08 18.77
N GLY A 226 -28.58 -8.69 19.94
CA GLY A 226 -27.54 -8.94 20.95
C GLY A 226 -26.46 -9.93 20.51
N GLU A 227 -26.83 -11.01 19.81
CA GLU A 227 -25.87 -12.00 19.26
C GLU A 227 -25.09 -11.46 18.06
N GLU A 228 -25.74 -10.70 17.16
CA GLU A 228 -25.03 -10.02 16.07
C GLU A 228 -24.08 -8.95 16.62
N LEU A 229 -24.52 -8.15 17.60
CA LEU A 229 -23.67 -7.17 18.28
C LEU A 229 -22.51 -7.85 19.00
N TYR A 230 -22.74 -9.01 19.62
CA TYR A 230 -21.68 -9.85 20.22
C TYR A 230 -20.64 -10.27 19.18
N ILE A 231 -21.06 -10.74 18.00
CA ILE A 231 -20.16 -11.13 16.90
C ILE A 231 -19.40 -9.91 16.36
N TYR A 232 -20.09 -8.79 16.13
CA TYR A 232 -19.50 -7.54 15.64
C TYR A 232 -18.49 -6.93 16.65
N MET A 233 -18.81 -6.93 17.94
CA MET A 233 -17.93 -6.39 18.98
C MET A 233 -16.72 -7.28 19.25
N ASN A 234 -16.87 -8.60 19.17
CA ASN A 234 -15.74 -9.52 19.31
C ASN A 234 -14.86 -9.58 18.05
N ALA A 235 -15.43 -9.34 16.86
CA ALA A 235 -14.64 -9.10 15.64
C ALA A 235 -13.81 -7.80 15.73
N ARG A 236 -14.29 -6.78 16.44
CA ARG A 236 -13.68 -5.43 16.60
C ARG A 236 -12.54 -5.32 17.62
N GLY A 237 -11.87 -6.40 18.00
CA GLY A 237 -10.73 -6.32 18.96
C GLY A 237 -9.45 -5.67 18.44
N GLU A 238 -9.52 -4.93 17.35
CA GLU A 238 -8.46 -4.03 16.91
C GLU A 238 -8.59 -2.69 17.64
N GLN A 239 -7.50 -1.91 17.64
CA GLN A 239 -7.47 -0.55 18.17
C GLN A 239 -8.67 0.25 17.63
N MET A 240 -9.18 1.24 18.37
CA MET A 240 -10.17 2.18 17.83
C MET A 240 -9.61 2.72 16.51
N GLN A 241 -10.19 2.27 15.40
CA GLN A 241 -9.57 2.35 14.08
C GLN A 241 -9.30 3.81 13.72
N SER A 242 -8.22 4.07 12.99
CA SER A 242 -7.87 5.44 12.61
C SER A 242 -9.02 6.13 11.84
N ASN A 243 -9.74 5.41 10.98
CA ASN A 243 -10.95 5.92 10.32
C ASN A 243 -12.11 6.23 11.29
N GLU A 244 -12.36 5.44 12.33
CA GLU A 244 -13.45 5.70 13.30
C GLU A 244 -13.17 6.94 14.15
N ASN A 245 -11.90 7.22 14.46
CA ASN A 245 -11.51 8.50 15.07
C ASN A 245 -11.80 9.68 14.12
N ILE A 246 -11.38 9.56 12.85
CA ILE A 246 -11.64 10.58 11.83
C ILE A 246 -13.14 10.81 11.64
N LYS A 247 -13.94 9.74 11.57
CA LYS A 247 -15.41 9.77 11.50
C LYS A 247 -16.00 10.55 12.68
N ALA A 248 -15.61 10.21 13.91
CA ALA A 248 -16.12 10.86 15.11
C ALA A 248 -15.82 12.37 15.10
N ASP A 249 -14.58 12.75 14.76
CA ASP A 249 -14.16 14.15 14.65
C ASP A 249 -14.91 14.89 13.55
N LEU A 250 -15.04 14.31 12.35
CA LEU A 250 -15.75 14.94 11.23
C LEU A 250 -17.26 15.09 11.50
N LEU A 251 -17.90 14.09 12.11
CA LEU A 251 -19.30 14.16 12.54
C LEU A 251 -19.49 15.17 13.68
N SER A 252 -18.50 15.35 14.55
CA SER A 252 -18.57 16.32 15.64
C SER A 252 -18.70 17.76 15.14
N LYS A 253 -18.08 18.06 13.98
CA LYS A 253 -18.12 19.38 13.31
C LYS A 253 -19.49 19.74 12.73
N LEU A 254 -20.39 18.76 12.57
CA LEU A 254 -21.76 19.04 12.12
C LEU A 254 -22.60 19.58 13.29
N ASN A 255 -23.46 20.57 13.02
CA ASN A 255 -24.34 21.15 14.04
C ASN A 255 -25.71 20.46 14.11
N ASP A 256 -26.15 19.81 13.04
CA ASP A 256 -27.46 19.18 12.92
C ASP A 256 -27.39 17.66 13.18
N LEU A 257 -28.19 17.18 14.14
CA LEU A 257 -28.30 15.75 14.47
C LEU A 257 -28.79 14.92 13.28
N LYS A 258 -29.67 15.48 12.44
CA LYS A 258 -30.18 14.76 11.26
C LYS A 258 -29.06 14.52 10.24
N GLN A 259 -28.24 15.54 9.98
CA GLN A 259 -27.05 15.40 9.13
C GLN A 259 -26.02 14.43 9.73
N LYS A 260 -25.80 14.46 11.05
CA LYS A 260 -24.91 13.48 11.72
C LYS A 260 -25.37 12.04 11.49
N ASN A 261 -26.66 11.77 11.65
CA ASN A 261 -27.19 10.43 11.43
C ASN A 261 -27.11 10.00 9.96
N GLN A 262 -27.37 10.92 9.04
CA GLN A 262 -27.26 10.65 7.60
C GLN A 262 -25.81 10.31 7.21
N PHE A 263 -24.85 11.17 7.55
CA PHE A 263 -23.44 10.92 7.24
C PHE A 263 -22.87 9.74 8.01
N GLY A 264 -23.37 9.46 9.21
CA GLY A 264 -23.05 8.24 9.94
C GLY A 264 -23.42 6.99 9.13
N LYS A 265 -24.62 6.96 8.53
CA LYS A 265 -25.04 5.86 7.66
C LYS A 265 -24.21 5.79 6.37
N ILE A 266 -24.01 6.92 5.70
CA ILE A 266 -23.20 7.00 4.47
C ILE A 266 -21.77 6.50 4.72
N TRP A 267 -21.20 6.78 5.89
CA TRP A 267 -19.87 6.29 6.27
C TRP A 267 -19.81 4.77 6.36
N GLU A 268 -20.84 4.12 6.93
CA GLU A 268 -20.92 2.64 6.93
C GLU A 268 -21.00 2.11 5.49
N GLU A 269 -21.79 2.76 4.62
CA GLU A 269 -21.87 2.38 3.19
C GLU A 269 -20.50 2.49 2.50
N TRP A 270 -19.69 3.49 2.87
CA TRP A 270 -18.30 3.60 2.40
C TRP A 270 -17.43 2.44 2.91
N GLN A 271 -17.50 2.12 4.20
CA GLN A 271 -16.75 1.00 4.78
C GLN A 271 -17.14 -0.34 4.14
N ASP A 272 -18.43 -0.57 3.91
CA ASP A 272 -18.95 -1.76 3.23
C ASP A 272 -18.41 -1.87 1.80
N TYR A 273 -18.33 -0.74 1.08
CA TYR A 273 -17.74 -0.72 -0.26
C TYR A 273 -16.27 -1.15 -0.25
N PHE A 274 -15.46 -0.65 0.68
CA PHE A 274 -14.06 -1.08 0.82
C PHE A 274 -13.96 -2.52 1.34
N TRP A 275 -14.90 -2.99 2.14
CA TRP A 275 -14.96 -4.38 2.60
C TRP A 275 -15.15 -5.36 1.44
N LEU A 276 -16.04 -5.04 0.49
CA LEU A 276 -16.25 -5.84 -0.71
C LEU A 276 -15.00 -5.90 -1.61
N ASN A 277 -14.12 -4.90 -1.50
CA ASN A 277 -12.92 -4.75 -2.34
C ASN A 277 -11.61 -4.92 -1.56
N LYS A 278 -11.63 -5.52 -0.37
CA LYS A 278 -10.49 -5.59 0.56
C LYS A 278 -9.34 -6.53 0.14
N ASP A 279 -9.45 -7.19 -1.01
CA ASP A 279 -8.52 -8.23 -1.47
C ASP A 279 -8.34 -9.33 -0.39
N GLN A 280 -7.11 -9.67 -0.02
CA GLN A 280 -6.78 -10.68 0.98
C GLN A 280 -6.82 -10.16 2.43
N ASN A 281 -7.10 -8.87 2.64
CA ASN A 281 -7.14 -8.30 3.98
C ASN A 281 -8.30 -8.89 4.80
N GLU A 282 -8.11 -8.96 6.12
CA GLU A 282 -9.11 -9.48 7.06
C GLU A 282 -10.34 -8.55 7.13
N ASN A 283 -10.15 -7.25 6.96
CA ASN A 283 -11.18 -6.22 7.04
C ASN A 283 -10.94 -5.08 6.01
N ALA A 284 -11.81 -4.08 6.01
CA ALA A 284 -11.76 -2.93 5.08
C ALA A 284 -10.74 -1.85 5.48
N ASP A 285 -10.18 -1.92 6.68
CA ASP A 285 -9.44 -0.82 7.29
C ASP A 285 -8.14 -0.47 6.54
N PRO A 286 -7.30 -1.43 6.08
CA PRO A 286 -6.12 -1.11 5.29
C PRO A 286 -6.46 -0.24 4.07
N GLY A 287 -7.40 -0.71 3.24
CA GLY A 287 -7.83 -0.03 2.03
C GLY A 287 -8.47 1.33 2.29
N PHE A 288 -9.40 1.39 3.25
CA PHE A 288 -10.14 2.61 3.52
C PHE A 288 -9.27 3.69 4.18
N ASN A 289 -8.38 3.32 5.11
CA ASN A 289 -7.45 4.26 5.73
C ASN A 289 -6.42 4.81 4.74
N GLU A 290 -5.90 3.95 3.86
CA GLU A 290 -4.99 4.36 2.80
C GLU A 290 -5.68 5.31 1.81
N PHE A 291 -6.93 5.01 1.44
CA PHE A 291 -7.74 5.91 0.61
C PHE A 291 -7.93 7.29 1.26
N LEU A 292 -8.35 7.35 2.54
CA LEU A 292 -8.50 8.61 3.27
C LEU A 292 -7.18 9.39 3.32
N THR A 293 -6.06 8.70 3.53
CA THR A 293 -4.72 9.32 3.52
C THR A 293 -4.36 9.87 2.14
N CYS A 294 -4.68 9.11 1.08
CA CYS A 294 -4.44 9.48 -0.31
C CYS A 294 -5.18 10.76 -0.71
N ILE A 295 -6.49 10.82 -0.47
CA ILE A 295 -7.30 11.99 -0.83
C ILE A 295 -6.95 13.21 0.04
N SER A 296 -6.54 13.01 1.28
CA SER A 296 -6.07 14.09 2.14
C SER A 296 -4.76 14.69 1.65
N GLY A 297 -3.83 13.84 1.21
CA GLY A 297 -2.59 14.27 0.57
C GLY A 297 -2.85 15.06 -0.73
N LEU A 298 -3.80 14.59 -1.54
CA LEU A 298 -4.24 15.30 -2.75
C LEU A 298 -4.83 16.68 -2.44
N GLU A 299 -5.71 16.81 -1.46
CA GLU A 299 -6.25 18.11 -1.05
C GLU A 299 -5.15 19.05 -0.52
N ASN A 300 -4.19 18.53 0.24
CA ASN A 300 -3.02 19.30 0.67
C ASN A 300 -2.17 19.80 -0.52
N TYR A 301 -1.96 18.93 -1.52
CA TYR A 301 -1.27 19.29 -2.77
C TYR A 301 -2.02 20.39 -3.54
N LYS A 302 -3.35 20.28 -3.65
CA LYS A 302 -4.19 21.29 -4.33
C LYS A 302 -4.12 22.67 -3.67
N ILE A 303 -4.02 22.71 -2.34
CA ILE A 303 -3.86 23.94 -1.56
C ILE A 303 -2.42 24.48 -1.68
N GLY A 304 -1.46 23.64 -2.07
CA GLY A 304 -0.04 24.01 -2.18
C GLY A 304 0.65 24.13 -0.82
N ASN A 305 0.12 23.48 0.23
CA ASN A 305 0.68 23.57 1.58
C ASN A 305 1.88 22.63 1.75
N LYS A 306 3.09 23.18 1.64
CA LYS A 306 4.36 22.45 1.76
C LYS A 306 4.80 22.25 3.22
N ASP A 307 4.21 22.96 4.17
CA ASP A 307 4.60 22.89 5.59
C ASP A 307 4.15 21.60 6.28
N LEU A 308 3.26 20.84 5.63
CA LEU A 308 2.71 19.58 6.14
C LEU A 308 3.40 18.33 5.58
N PHE A 309 4.55 18.47 4.90
CA PHE A 309 5.27 17.30 4.39
C PHE A 309 5.79 16.40 5.52
N TYR A 310 5.74 15.09 5.27
CA TYR A 310 6.24 14.07 6.18
C TYR A 310 7.54 13.48 5.62
N THR A 311 8.62 13.53 6.41
CA THR A 311 9.86 12.83 6.06
C THR A 311 9.68 11.30 6.19
N PRO A 312 10.56 10.47 5.61
CA PRO A 312 10.53 9.02 5.82
C PRO A 312 10.58 8.64 7.32
N LYS A 313 11.31 9.43 8.11
CA LYS A 313 11.41 9.24 9.55
C LYS A 313 10.10 9.58 10.24
N ASP A 314 9.50 10.74 9.96
CA ASP A 314 8.23 11.14 10.58
C ASP A 314 7.11 10.16 10.25
N PHE A 315 7.05 9.68 9.00
CA PHE A 315 6.07 8.68 8.59
C PHE A 315 6.23 7.36 9.35
N LYS A 316 7.48 6.92 9.55
CA LYS A 316 7.78 5.70 10.31
C LYS A 316 7.50 5.86 11.80
N ASP A 317 7.97 6.94 12.41
CA ASP A 317 7.86 7.23 13.84
C ASP A 317 6.38 7.38 14.26
N ASN A 318 5.54 7.94 13.38
CA ASN A 318 4.10 8.09 13.62
C ASN A 318 3.26 6.90 13.12
N ASN A 319 3.90 5.86 12.57
CA ASN A 319 3.24 4.73 11.92
C ASN A 319 2.19 5.16 10.88
N GLY A 320 2.50 6.18 10.07
CA GLY A 320 1.62 6.76 9.07
C GLY A 320 1.44 8.27 9.23
N ILE A 321 0.36 8.80 8.63
CA ILE A 321 -0.04 10.20 8.76
C ILE A 321 -0.95 10.37 9.96
N LYS A 322 -0.73 11.42 10.77
CA LYS A 322 -1.56 11.68 11.95
C LYS A 322 -2.98 12.05 11.55
N ALA A 323 -3.97 11.52 12.27
CA ALA A 323 -5.39 11.80 12.03
C ALA A 323 -5.70 13.31 12.01
N ILE A 324 -5.05 14.11 12.87
CA ILE A 324 -5.25 15.57 12.89
C ILE A 324 -4.84 16.26 11.58
N THR A 325 -3.79 15.76 10.91
CA THR A 325 -3.34 16.24 9.59
C THR A 325 -4.34 15.84 8.50
N LEU A 326 -4.98 14.68 8.63
CA LEU A 326 -6.03 14.26 7.71
C LEU A 326 -7.29 15.14 7.86
N ILE A 327 -7.73 15.33 9.10
CA ILE A 327 -8.92 16.10 9.46
C ILE A 327 -8.81 17.60 9.11
N SER A 328 -7.58 18.13 8.97
CA SER A 328 -7.38 19.51 8.52
C SER A 328 -7.63 19.72 7.02
N ASN A 329 -7.49 18.66 6.22
CA ASN A 329 -7.66 18.72 4.76
C ASN A 329 -8.96 18.04 4.28
N LEU A 330 -9.60 17.23 5.13
CA LEU A 330 -10.82 16.50 4.79
C LEU A 330 -12.08 17.05 5.47
N ASN A 331 -13.20 16.91 4.76
CA ASN A 331 -14.54 16.97 5.30
C ASN A 331 -15.42 15.90 4.63
N LEU A 332 -16.61 15.65 5.18
CA LEU A 332 -17.49 14.58 4.70
C LEU A 332 -17.90 14.74 3.23
N SER A 333 -18.10 15.97 2.75
CA SER A 333 -18.44 16.23 1.35
C SER A 333 -17.26 15.96 0.41
N ILE A 334 -16.04 16.28 0.81
CA ILE A 334 -14.82 15.95 0.06
C ILE A 334 -14.68 14.43 -0.06
N ILE A 335 -14.82 13.70 1.04
CA ILE A 335 -14.71 12.24 1.06
C ILE A 335 -15.78 11.63 0.13
N GLU A 336 -17.03 12.06 0.28
CA GLU A 336 -18.15 11.61 -0.55
C GLU A 336 -17.85 11.80 -2.05
N LYS A 337 -17.35 12.97 -2.44
CA LYS A 337 -17.03 13.31 -3.82
C LYS A 337 -16.00 12.37 -4.42
N TYR A 338 -14.91 12.06 -3.71
CA TYR A 338 -13.89 11.13 -4.20
C TYR A 338 -14.39 9.69 -4.24
N ILE A 339 -15.20 9.25 -3.26
CA ILE A 339 -15.79 7.91 -3.25
C ILE A 339 -16.79 7.74 -4.39
N GLN A 340 -17.60 8.76 -4.68
CA GLN A 340 -18.50 8.76 -5.84
C GLN A 340 -17.71 8.59 -7.16
N GLY A 341 -16.59 9.30 -7.32
CA GLY A 341 -15.71 9.13 -8.47
C GLY A 341 -15.14 7.71 -8.57
N LEU A 342 -14.60 7.18 -7.47
CA LEU A 342 -14.04 5.82 -7.41
C LEU A 342 -15.10 4.74 -7.70
N THR A 343 -16.27 4.83 -7.06
CA THR A 343 -17.39 3.90 -7.25
C THR A 343 -17.94 3.96 -8.67
N PHE A 344 -18.01 5.16 -9.26
CA PHE A 344 -18.38 5.34 -10.66
C PHE A 344 -17.39 4.61 -11.59
N LEU A 345 -16.08 4.81 -11.38
CA LEU A 345 -15.05 4.15 -12.19
C LEU A 345 -15.20 2.62 -12.13
N MET A 346 -15.32 2.08 -10.92
CA MET A 346 -15.43 0.63 -10.71
C MET A 346 -16.72 0.05 -11.27
N GLY A 347 -17.86 0.73 -11.05
CA GLY A 347 -19.17 0.31 -11.55
C GLY A 347 -19.29 0.32 -13.08
N ASN A 348 -18.44 1.07 -13.77
CA ASN A 348 -18.41 1.14 -15.23
C ASN A 348 -17.41 0.19 -15.89
N THR A 349 -16.69 -0.65 -15.15
CA THR A 349 -15.66 -1.57 -15.68
C THR A 349 -16.15 -2.44 -16.84
N GLU A 350 -17.33 -3.04 -16.73
CA GLU A 350 -17.87 -3.88 -17.81
C GLU A 350 -18.36 -3.06 -19.02
N HIS A 351 -18.84 -1.84 -18.80
CA HIS A 351 -19.17 -0.91 -19.88
C HIS A 351 -17.90 -0.49 -20.64
N PHE A 352 -16.82 -0.20 -19.92
CA PHE A 352 -15.51 0.09 -20.52
C PHE A 352 -15.00 -1.06 -21.39
N LYS A 353 -15.11 -2.31 -20.93
CA LYS A 353 -14.74 -3.49 -21.74
C LYS A 353 -15.57 -3.60 -23.01
N ALA A 354 -16.84 -3.23 -22.95
CA ALA A 354 -17.73 -3.28 -24.12
C ALA A 354 -17.43 -2.19 -25.17
N LEU A 355 -16.73 -1.11 -24.81
CA LEU A 355 -16.42 -0.01 -25.74
C LEU A 355 -15.40 -0.38 -26.82
N TYR A 356 -14.50 -1.33 -26.52
CA TYR A 356 -13.33 -1.64 -27.33
C TYR A 356 -13.18 -3.15 -27.55
N LYS A 357 -12.61 -3.54 -28.71
CA LYS A 357 -12.28 -4.94 -28.99
C LYS A 357 -11.14 -5.44 -28.09
N TYR A 358 -10.32 -4.53 -27.58
CA TYR A 358 -9.17 -4.82 -26.73
C TYR A 358 -9.21 -3.97 -25.45
N SER A 359 -9.19 -4.68 -24.31
CA SER A 359 -9.25 -4.09 -22.97
C SER A 359 -8.34 -4.82 -21.97
N GLY A 360 -7.30 -5.52 -22.46
CA GLY A 360 -6.44 -6.37 -21.62
C GLY A 360 -5.68 -5.63 -20.52
N TRP A 361 -5.50 -4.31 -20.67
CA TRP A 361 -4.90 -3.44 -19.66
C TRP A 361 -5.89 -3.00 -18.57
N LEU A 362 -7.20 -2.98 -18.83
CA LEU A 362 -8.18 -2.37 -17.94
C LEU A 362 -8.21 -3.08 -16.59
N ASP A 363 -8.36 -4.40 -16.60
CA ASP A 363 -8.36 -5.18 -15.36
C ASP A 363 -7.03 -5.04 -14.60
N LYS A 364 -5.90 -4.95 -15.32
CA LYS A 364 -4.58 -4.68 -14.71
C LYS A 364 -4.55 -3.31 -14.04
N SER A 365 -5.09 -2.28 -14.68
CA SER A 365 -5.18 -0.90 -14.17
C SER A 365 -6.09 -0.82 -12.92
N ILE A 366 -7.26 -1.45 -12.96
CA ILE A 366 -8.16 -1.51 -11.80
C ILE A 366 -7.53 -2.28 -10.64
N ASN A 367 -6.91 -3.43 -10.91
CA ASN A 367 -6.19 -4.19 -9.89
C ASN A 367 -5.01 -3.39 -9.31
N LEU A 368 -4.34 -2.56 -10.11
CA LEU A 368 -3.27 -1.69 -9.65
C LEU A 368 -3.80 -0.63 -8.66
N ILE A 369 -4.93 0.02 -8.95
CA ILE A 369 -5.57 0.97 -8.02
C ILE A 369 -5.84 0.29 -6.67
N TRP A 370 -6.48 -0.88 -6.68
CA TRP A 370 -6.77 -1.61 -5.45
C TRP A 370 -5.52 -2.13 -4.75
N SER A 371 -4.49 -2.55 -5.49
CA SER A 371 -3.22 -2.96 -4.89
C SER A 371 -2.55 -1.79 -4.16
N ILE A 372 -2.56 -0.60 -4.75
CA ILE A 372 -2.01 0.61 -4.10
C ILE A 372 -2.78 0.94 -2.82
N LEU A 373 -4.11 0.80 -2.83
CA LEU A 373 -4.95 1.10 -1.67
C LEU A 373 -4.88 0.02 -0.58
N ASN A 374 -4.92 -1.26 -0.94
CA ASN A 374 -5.08 -2.36 0.02
C ASN A 374 -3.76 -2.91 0.55
N ASN A 375 -2.70 -2.88 -0.26
CA ASN A 375 -1.49 -3.67 -0.01
C ASN A 375 -0.26 -2.79 0.27
N GLU A 376 -0.38 -1.48 0.09
CA GLU A 376 0.73 -0.54 0.25
C GLU A 376 0.42 0.51 1.31
N LYS A 377 1.49 0.99 1.98
CA LYS A 377 1.40 2.08 2.95
C LYS A 377 2.22 3.26 2.42
N THR A 378 1.57 4.13 1.64
CA THR A 378 2.23 5.20 0.90
C THR A 378 2.26 6.48 1.72
N ASN A 379 3.41 7.15 1.75
CA ASN A 379 3.50 8.48 2.34
C ASN A 379 2.97 9.53 1.34
N TRP A 380 1.65 9.73 1.32
CA TRP A 380 0.97 10.72 0.48
C TRP A 380 1.28 12.18 0.86
N TYR A 381 2.00 12.42 1.95
CA TYR A 381 2.54 13.73 2.34
C TYR A 381 4.05 13.82 2.10
N ALA A 382 4.64 12.91 1.32
CA ALA A 382 6.03 13.04 0.92
C ALA A 382 6.25 14.36 0.18
N ASP A 383 7.41 14.98 0.41
CA ASP A 383 7.83 16.11 -0.42
C ASP A 383 8.00 15.62 -1.86
N TYR A 384 7.08 16.01 -2.73
CA TYR A 384 7.06 15.58 -4.12
C TYR A 384 8.15 16.27 -4.97
N THR A 385 8.85 17.27 -4.41
CA THR A 385 10.02 17.92 -5.03
C THR A 385 11.32 17.16 -4.75
N ASP A 386 11.31 16.23 -3.81
CA ASP A 386 12.44 15.37 -3.48
C ASP A 386 12.55 14.19 -4.46
N ASN A 387 13.71 14.07 -5.11
CA ASN A 387 13.99 13.02 -6.09
C ASN A 387 14.14 11.63 -5.45
N ASP A 388 14.42 11.55 -4.16
CA ASP A 388 14.53 10.28 -3.43
C ASP A 388 13.17 9.66 -3.08
N ARG A 389 12.07 10.39 -3.35
CA ARG A 389 10.67 9.94 -3.13
C ARG A 389 10.05 9.34 -4.39
N SER A 390 10.86 8.67 -5.20
CA SER A 390 10.48 8.18 -6.55
C SER A 390 9.23 7.30 -6.57
N THR A 391 9.08 6.41 -5.60
CA THR A 391 7.95 5.48 -5.53
C THR A 391 6.66 6.21 -5.11
N GLU A 392 6.73 7.10 -4.12
CA GLU A 392 5.60 7.92 -3.73
C GLU A 392 5.17 8.85 -4.88
N ARG A 393 6.12 9.53 -5.53
CA ARG A 393 5.84 10.41 -6.67
C ARG A 393 5.13 9.70 -7.82
N GLN A 394 5.56 8.49 -8.16
CA GLN A 394 4.92 7.68 -9.20
C GLN A 394 3.46 7.34 -8.87
N LYS A 395 3.18 6.95 -7.62
CA LYS A 395 1.82 6.65 -7.15
C LYS A 395 0.95 7.90 -7.08
N MET A 396 1.52 9.03 -6.66
CA MET A 396 0.86 10.35 -6.69
C MET A 396 0.43 10.70 -8.12
N VAL A 397 1.34 10.68 -9.09
CA VAL A 397 0.98 10.96 -10.50
C VAL A 397 -0.16 10.08 -10.99
N TYR A 398 -0.12 8.79 -10.72
CA TYR A 398 -1.17 7.87 -11.17
C TYR A 398 -2.51 8.09 -10.44
N LEU A 399 -2.54 7.91 -9.12
CA LEU A 399 -3.78 7.86 -8.36
C LEU A 399 -4.38 9.24 -8.13
N TRP A 400 -3.56 10.27 -7.86
CA TRP A 400 -4.09 11.63 -7.66
C TRP A 400 -4.68 12.21 -8.94
N SER A 401 -4.09 11.93 -10.11
CA SER A 401 -4.66 12.42 -11.37
C SER A 401 -6.02 11.80 -11.66
N ILE A 402 -6.16 10.49 -11.43
CA ILE A 402 -7.44 9.77 -11.57
C ILE A 402 -8.48 10.31 -10.59
N LEU A 403 -8.15 10.39 -9.31
CA LEU A 403 -9.08 10.87 -8.29
C LEU A 403 -9.46 12.34 -8.50
N LYS A 404 -8.50 13.20 -8.85
CA LYS A 404 -8.77 14.61 -9.15
C LYS A 404 -9.74 14.72 -10.32
N TYR A 405 -9.44 14.06 -11.45
CA TYR A 405 -10.28 14.10 -12.64
C TYR A 405 -11.70 13.61 -12.35
N LEU A 406 -11.85 12.43 -11.73
CA LEU A 406 -13.16 11.87 -11.41
C LEU A 406 -13.95 12.70 -10.40
N SER A 407 -13.27 13.43 -9.52
CA SER A 407 -13.95 14.33 -8.59
C SER A 407 -14.45 15.60 -9.31
N GLU A 408 -13.72 16.12 -10.30
CA GLU A 408 -14.03 17.43 -10.90
C GLU A 408 -14.85 17.35 -12.18
N VAL A 409 -14.87 16.20 -12.85
CA VAL A 409 -15.65 15.97 -14.05
C VAL A 409 -17.14 15.80 -13.73
N ASP A 410 -18.01 16.28 -14.62
CA ASP A 410 -19.44 16.02 -14.52
C ASP A 410 -19.75 14.58 -14.94
N LEU A 411 -19.75 13.67 -13.97
CA LEU A 411 -19.97 12.23 -14.15
C LEU A 411 -21.31 11.89 -14.84
N GLN A 412 -22.29 12.80 -14.86
CA GLN A 412 -23.57 12.57 -15.53
C GLN A 412 -23.52 12.86 -17.03
N ASN A 413 -22.65 13.79 -17.45
CA ASN A 413 -22.61 14.30 -18.81
C ASN A 413 -21.33 13.94 -19.57
N VAL A 414 -20.28 13.50 -18.88
CA VAL A 414 -19.03 13.06 -19.51
C VAL A 414 -19.22 11.76 -20.29
N SER A 415 -18.56 11.66 -21.44
CA SER A 415 -18.51 10.42 -22.22
C SER A 415 -17.68 9.36 -21.49
N ILE A 416 -18.18 8.12 -21.49
CA ILE A 416 -17.49 6.98 -20.89
C ILE A 416 -16.18 6.69 -21.65
N GLU A 417 -16.13 6.91 -22.97
CA GLU A 417 -14.90 6.81 -23.77
C GLU A 417 -13.81 7.78 -23.30
N GLU A 418 -14.20 8.98 -22.88
CA GLU A 418 -13.26 10.00 -22.39
C GLU A 418 -12.56 9.53 -21.11
N ILE A 419 -13.34 9.01 -20.16
CA ILE A 419 -12.81 8.44 -18.90
C ILE A 419 -11.90 7.24 -19.21
N TYR A 420 -12.31 6.39 -20.15
CA TYR A 420 -11.52 5.22 -20.53
C TYR A 420 -10.15 5.61 -21.13
N ARG A 421 -10.12 6.61 -22.00
CA ARG A 421 -8.87 7.17 -22.57
C ARG A 421 -8.01 7.85 -21.52
N PHE A 422 -8.64 8.59 -20.60
CA PHE A 422 -7.95 9.21 -19.48
C PHE A 422 -7.23 8.16 -18.61
N LEU A 423 -7.95 7.09 -18.25
CA LEU A 423 -7.39 5.99 -17.48
C LEU A 423 -6.25 5.30 -18.24
N ARG A 424 -6.40 5.10 -19.56
CA ARG A 424 -5.36 4.53 -20.41
C ARG A 424 -4.07 5.35 -20.37
N MET A 425 -4.19 6.68 -20.48
CA MET A 425 -3.03 7.58 -20.46
C MET A 425 -2.26 7.45 -19.15
N TYR A 426 -2.93 7.52 -18.00
CA TYR A 426 -2.26 7.42 -16.71
C TYR A 426 -1.76 6.00 -16.39
N TYR A 427 -2.40 4.96 -16.92
CA TYR A 427 -1.88 3.59 -16.85
C TYR A 427 -0.50 3.48 -17.51
N LEU A 428 -0.34 4.03 -18.72
CA LEU A 428 0.97 4.08 -19.40
C LEU A 428 2.00 4.91 -18.60
N ARG A 429 1.60 6.09 -18.11
CA ARG A 429 2.48 6.95 -17.29
C ARG A 429 2.99 6.22 -16.04
N TYR A 430 2.14 5.44 -15.38
CA TYR A 430 2.55 4.61 -14.24
C TYR A 430 3.64 3.61 -14.67
N HIS A 431 3.42 2.80 -15.71
CA HIS A 431 4.40 1.81 -16.17
C HIS A 431 5.69 2.44 -16.75
N ASN A 432 5.63 3.70 -17.17
CA ASN A 432 6.80 4.47 -17.58
C ASN A 432 7.55 5.15 -16.43
N ASN A 433 7.15 4.92 -15.17
CA ASN A 433 7.74 5.53 -13.97
C ASN A 433 7.72 7.06 -13.98
N ASN A 434 6.64 7.65 -14.51
CA ASN A 434 6.41 9.08 -14.44
C ASN A 434 6.35 9.55 -12.97
N ARG A 435 7.07 10.63 -12.65
CA ARG A 435 7.20 11.19 -11.30
C ARG A 435 6.84 12.69 -11.23
N SER A 436 6.27 13.24 -12.29
CA SER A 436 6.00 14.67 -12.48
C SER A 436 4.78 15.18 -11.69
N VAL A 437 4.83 15.10 -10.35
CA VAL A 437 3.70 15.44 -9.47
C VAL A 437 3.29 16.91 -9.60
N SER A 438 4.22 17.83 -9.86
CA SER A 438 3.92 19.26 -10.02
C SER A 438 2.91 19.52 -11.14
N THR A 439 2.95 18.72 -12.21
CA THR A 439 2.17 18.90 -13.44
C THR A 439 0.71 18.41 -13.34
N ILE A 440 0.34 17.70 -12.26
CA ILE A 440 -0.97 17.06 -12.12
C ILE A 440 -2.10 18.08 -12.25
N ASN A 441 -2.01 19.21 -11.51
CA ASN A 441 -3.06 20.22 -11.52
C ASN A 441 -3.27 20.80 -12.92
N ASP A 442 -2.20 21.18 -13.61
CA ASP A 442 -2.28 21.78 -14.93
C ASP A 442 -2.78 20.77 -15.96
N THR A 443 -2.16 19.59 -16.02
CA THR A 443 -2.50 18.53 -16.98
C THR A 443 -3.96 18.09 -16.85
N VAL A 444 -4.42 17.81 -15.63
CA VAL A 444 -5.81 17.38 -15.41
C VAL A 444 -6.79 18.51 -15.70
N SER A 445 -6.49 19.76 -15.33
CA SER A 445 -7.38 20.89 -15.60
C SER A 445 -7.52 21.17 -17.09
N ILE A 446 -6.42 21.06 -17.85
CA ILE A 446 -6.43 21.16 -19.31
C ILE A 446 -7.32 20.07 -19.92
N ILE A 447 -7.18 18.82 -19.48
CA ILE A 447 -7.98 17.69 -19.98
C ILE A 447 -9.47 17.86 -19.63
N LEU A 448 -9.80 18.39 -18.45
CA LEU A 448 -11.20 18.68 -18.08
C LEU A 448 -11.86 19.69 -19.03
N ILE A 449 -11.08 20.60 -19.63
CA ILE A 449 -11.60 21.65 -20.53
C ILE A 449 -11.58 21.18 -22.00
N ASN A 450 -10.47 20.61 -22.45
CA ASN A 450 -10.19 20.35 -23.86
C ASN A 450 -10.31 18.86 -24.25
N GLY A 451 -10.39 17.96 -23.26
CA GLY A 451 -10.36 16.52 -23.44
C GLY A 451 -8.96 15.90 -23.49
N VAL A 452 -8.89 14.57 -23.45
CA VAL A 452 -7.66 13.75 -23.37
C VAL A 452 -6.80 13.92 -24.62
N PHE A 453 -7.43 14.21 -25.76
CA PHE A 453 -6.73 14.50 -27.01
C PHE A 453 -6.31 15.96 -27.17
N ASP A 454 -6.27 16.74 -26.10
CA ASP A 454 -5.63 18.05 -26.20
C ASP A 454 -4.15 17.92 -26.57
N SER A 455 -3.79 18.47 -27.74
CA SER A 455 -2.43 18.50 -28.27
C SER A 455 -1.74 19.85 -28.01
N THR A 456 -2.33 20.77 -27.25
CA THR A 456 -1.69 22.05 -26.94
C THR A 456 -0.47 21.84 -26.04
N ASN A 457 0.70 22.24 -26.53
CA ASN A 457 1.94 22.25 -25.73
C ASN A 457 1.86 23.37 -24.69
N ASN A 458 1.36 23.02 -23.51
CA ASN A 458 1.35 23.91 -22.37
C ASN A 458 2.63 23.65 -21.56
N ASP A 459 3.77 24.15 -22.05
CA ASP A 459 5.01 24.18 -21.28
C ASP A 459 4.88 25.20 -20.14
N ILE A 460 5.24 24.80 -18.92
CA ILE A 460 5.06 25.64 -17.72
C ILE A 460 6.11 26.75 -17.65
N ASP A 461 7.25 26.66 -18.33
CA ASP A 461 8.30 27.70 -18.34
C ASP A 461 9.23 27.57 -19.57
N GLY A 462 8.73 27.82 -20.78
CA GLY A 462 9.61 27.92 -21.96
C GLY A 462 10.35 29.26 -21.99
N GLU A 463 11.69 29.26 -22.09
CA GLU A 463 12.45 30.50 -22.36
C GLU A 463 11.93 31.15 -23.66
N LEU A 464 11.61 32.45 -23.58
CA LEU A 464 11.32 33.28 -24.74
C LEU A 464 12.63 33.61 -25.44
N GLU A 465 12.79 33.17 -26.68
CA GLU A 465 13.88 33.65 -27.52
C GLU A 465 13.66 35.15 -27.84
N SER A 466 14.75 35.82 -28.22
CA SER A 466 14.74 37.27 -28.47
C SER A 466 13.84 37.72 -29.63
N ASP A 467 13.34 36.78 -30.44
CA ASP A 467 12.38 37.01 -31.53
C ASP A 467 10.92 36.69 -31.13
N GLY A 468 10.68 36.28 -29.88
CA GLY A 468 9.36 35.89 -29.37
C GLY A 468 8.97 34.44 -29.66
N SER A 469 9.86 33.62 -30.25
CA SER A 469 9.67 32.18 -30.36
C SER A 469 10.02 31.47 -29.03
N ARG A 470 9.42 30.30 -28.76
CA ARG A 470 9.77 29.46 -27.60
C ARG A 470 10.66 28.32 -28.08
N THR A 471 11.79 28.08 -27.42
CA THR A 471 12.65 26.94 -27.74
C THR A 471 11.95 25.64 -27.33
N ILE A 472 11.47 24.86 -28.30
CA ILE A 472 10.85 23.55 -28.05
C ILE A 472 11.97 22.53 -27.83
N GLN A 473 12.39 22.32 -26.59
CA GLN A 473 13.15 21.12 -26.26
C GLN A 473 12.16 19.95 -26.12
N THR A 474 12.00 19.12 -27.15
CA THR A 474 11.19 17.89 -27.06
C THR A 474 11.98 16.83 -26.28
N SER A 475 11.47 16.36 -25.14
CA SER A 475 12.04 15.21 -24.42
C SER A 475 11.10 14.01 -24.46
N ASP A 476 11.69 12.82 -24.48
CA ASP A 476 10.97 11.54 -24.40
C ASP A 476 10.61 11.14 -22.96
N GLU A 477 10.83 12.05 -22.00
CA GLU A 477 10.50 11.89 -20.59
C GLU A 477 9.65 13.07 -20.12
N GLU A 478 8.62 12.78 -19.34
CA GLU A 478 7.89 13.79 -18.59
C GLU A 478 8.75 14.31 -17.45
N THR A 479 8.76 15.63 -17.31
CA THR A 479 9.48 16.33 -16.24
C THR A 479 8.51 17.23 -15.50
N ASP A 480 8.92 17.77 -14.37
CA ASP A 480 8.11 18.71 -13.59
C ASP A 480 7.73 20.02 -14.33
N TYR A 481 8.24 20.21 -15.56
CA TYR A 481 8.00 21.37 -16.43
C TYR A 481 7.30 21.02 -17.76
N LYS A 482 7.11 19.72 -18.06
CA LYS A 482 6.51 19.23 -19.32
C LYS A 482 5.34 18.31 -19.04
N ASN A 483 4.16 18.71 -19.54
CA ASN A 483 2.89 18.03 -19.26
C ASN A 483 2.66 16.76 -20.09
N ARG A 484 3.38 16.56 -21.20
CA ARG A 484 3.27 15.39 -22.09
C ARG A 484 4.63 14.99 -22.66
N THR A 485 4.81 13.70 -22.92
CA THR A 485 5.98 13.21 -23.70
C THR A 485 5.82 13.47 -25.19
N GLN A 486 6.93 13.44 -25.93
CA GLN A 486 6.87 13.51 -27.39
C GLN A 486 6.01 12.40 -28.01
N GLU A 487 6.09 11.17 -27.49
CA GLU A 487 5.27 10.05 -27.97
C GLU A 487 3.78 10.28 -27.70
N GLU A 488 3.41 10.81 -26.53
CA GLU A 488 2.01 11.16 -26.23
C GLU A 488 1.45 12.22 -27.19
N ILE A 489 2.24 13.25 -27.51
CA ILE A 489 1.86 14.30 -28.48
C ILE A 489 1.66 13.68 -29.87
N LEU A 490 2.59 12.85 -30.34
CA LEU A 490 2.50 12.21 -31.65
C LEU A 490 1.30 11.25 -31.75
N LYS A 491 1.04 10.46 -30.70
CA LYS A 491 -0.16 9.61 -30.62
C LYS A 491 -1.44 10.43 -30.65
N THR A 492 -1.49 11.52 -29.89
CA THR A 492 -2.63 12.44 -29.86
C THR A 492 -2.90 13.04 -31.25
N ASN A 493 -1.85 13.50 -31.93
CA ASN A 493 -1.96 14.02 -33.30
C ASN A 493 -2.48 12.96 -34.28
N LEU A 494 -2.04 11.71 -34.16
CA LEU A 494 -2.57 10.60 -34.95
C LEU A 494 -4.07 10.37 -34.68
N TYR A 495 -4.49 10.38 -33.41
CA TYR A 495 -5.89 10.20 -33.04
C TYR A 495 -6.80 11.33 -33.54
N ILE A 496 -6.34 12.58 -33.43
CA ILE A 496 -7.10 13.76 -33.90
C ILE A 496 -7.43 13.66 -35.40
N LYS A 497 -6.53 13.12 -36.23
CA LYS A 497 -6.79 12.91 -37.67
C LYS A 497 -8.04 12.07 -37.94
N HIS A 498 -8.42 11.21 -36.99
CA HIS A 498 -9.54 10.29 -37.12
C HIS A 498 -10.74 10.63 -36.22
N ILE A 499 -10.72 11.78 -35.53
CA ILE A 499 -11.76 12.15 -34.55
C ILE A 499 -13.18 12.24 -35.14
N LEU A 500 -13.29 12.59 -36.43
CA LEU A 500 -14.56 12.65 -37.16
C LEU A 500 -15.10 11.26 -37.56
N ASN A 501 -14.33 10.20 -37.37
CA ASN A 501 -14.73 8.82 -37.61
C ASN A 501 -14.45 7.95 -36.36
N PRO A 502 -15.37 7.93 -35.38
CA PRO A 502 -15.16 7.28 -34.09
C PRO A 502 -14.84 5.78 -34.18
N GLU A 503 -15.47 5.05 -35.11
CA GLU A 503 -15.20 3.62 -35.28
C GLU A 503 -13.78 3.38 -35.79
N LEU A 504 -13.33 4.16 -36.77
CA LEU A 504 -11.96 4.09 -37.28
C LEU A 504 -10.94 4.47 -36.20
N LEU A 505 -11.22 5.54 -35.45
CA LEU A 505 -10.38 5.94 -34.32
C LEU A 505 -10.22 4.81 -33.30
N LYS A 506 -11.33 4.15 -32.92
CA LYS A 506 -11.29 3.00 -32.02
C LYS A 506 -10.43 1.88 -32.58
N GLU A 507 -10.42 1.62 -33.88
CA GLU A 507 -9.55 0.60 -34.48
C GLU A 507 -8.06 0.94 -34.36
N TYR A 508 -7.69 2.22 -34.54
CA TYR A 508 -6.32 2.68 -34.26
C TYR A 508 -5.96 2.51 -32.78
N GLU A 509 -6.82 2.96 -31.87
CA GLU A 509 -6.62 2.80 -30.42
C GLU A 509 -6.41 1.33 -30.04
N ASN A 510 -7.27 0.42 -30.52
CA ASN A 510 -7.16 -1.02 -30.24
C ASN A 510 -5.81 -1.59 -30.67
N LEU A 511 -5.31 -1.24 -31.86
CA LEU A 511 -4.03 -1.76 -32.36
C LEU A 511 -2.83 -1.15 -31.64
N ILE A 512 -2.86 0.16 -31.38
CA ILE A 512 -1.79 0.84 -30.66
C ILE A 512 -1.68 0.26 -29.25
N TRP A 513 -2.78 0.12 -28.52
CA TRP A 513 -2.74 -0.40 -27.16
C TRP A 513 -2.27 -1.86 -27.09
N GLN A 514 -2.63 -2.70 -28.07
CA GLN A 514 -2.08 -4.07 -28.16
C GLN A 514 -0.58 -4.09 -28.35
N ILE A 515 -0.01 -3.16 -29.12
CA ILE A 515 1.44 -3.08 -29.31
C ILE A 515 2.10 -2.56 -28.02
N GLU A 516 1.56 -1.50 -27.43
CA GLU A 516 2.08 -0.88 -26.21
C GLU A 516 2.07 -1.84 -25.01
N ASP A 517 1.04 -2.67 -24.88
CA ASP A 517 0.85 -3.56 -23.72
C ASP A 517 1.71 -4.82 -23.71
N HIS A 518 2.46 -5.07 -24.78
CA HIS A 518 3.41 -6.15 -24.81
C HIS A 518 4.48 -5.95 -23.71
N ASP A 519 4.93 -7.02 -23.04
CA ASP A 519 5.83 -6.95 -21.86
C ASP A 519 7.12 -6.15 -22.13
N PHE A 520 7.66 -6.24 -23.35
CA PHE A 520 8.82 -5.47 -23.75
C PHE A 520 8.55 -4.01 -24.09
N ASN A 521 7.30 -3.59 -24.25
CA ASN A 521 6.90 -2.25 -24.68
C ASN A 521 6.26 -1.43 -23.53
N LEU A 522 5.56 -2.08 -22.60
CA LEU A 522 4.81 -1.40 -21.54
C LEU A 522 5.73 -0.76 -20.48
N GLU A 523 6.71 -1.50 -20.00
CA GLU A 523 7.57 -1.09 -18.88
C GLU A 523 8.73 -0.18 -19.33
N GLY A 524 8.69 1.08 -18.90
CA GLY A 524 9.73 2.08 -19.20
C GLY A 524 10.91 2.11 -18.22
N ARG A 525 10.90 1.28 -17.17
CA ARG A 525 11.98 1.25 -16.16
C ARG A 525 13.34 1.00 -16.81
N ASP A 526 14.30 1.90 -16.56
CA ASP A 526 15.68 1.89 -17.07
C ASP A 526 15.82 2.09 -18.60
N VAL A 527 14.71 2.27 -19.33
CA VAL A 527 14.69 2.31 -20.81
C VAL A 527 13.85 3.45 -21.41
N GLY A 528 13.31 4.34 -20.59
CA GLY A 528 12.56 5.53 -21.00
C GLY A 528 11.10 5.26 -21.36
N GLY A 529 10.30 6.33 -21.44
CA GLY A 529 8.84 6.30 -21.67
C GLY A 529 8.39 6.03 -23.11
N LYS A 530 9.15 5.26 -23.89
CA LYS A 530 8.80 4.89 -25.27
C LYS A 530 8.05 3.56 -25.27
N ASN A 531 6.76 3.57 -25.59
CA ASN A 531 5.94 2.36 -25.63
C ASN A 531 5.74 1.83 -27.06
N ILE A 532 5.78 2.69 -28.08
CA ILE A 532 5.51 2.26 -29.47
C ILE A 532 6.40 2.93 -30.53
N SER A 533 6.94 4.11 -30.25
CA SER A 533 7.73 4.91 -31.21
C SER A 533 9.00 4.21 -31.72
N HIS A 534 9.51 3.21 -31.01
CA HIS A 534 10.64 2.37 -31.47
C HIS A 534 10.25 1.32 -32.53
N LEU A 535 8.95 1.06 -32.72
CA LEU A 535 8.39 0.15 -33.73
C LEU A 535 7.63 0.88 -34.83
N VAL A 536 7.02 2.02 -34.51
CA VAL A 536 6.11 2.76 -35.39
C VAL A 536 6.58 4.20 -35.52
N ASP A 537 6.77 4.67 -36.76
CA ASP A 537 7.01 6.08 -37.02
C ASP A 537 5.69 6.87 -37.00
N LEU A 538 5.36 7.42 -35.83
CA LEU A 538 4.14 8.20 -35.59
C LEU A 538 4.13 9.56 -36.31
N ASN A 539 5.24 10.00 -36.91
CA ASN A 539 5.28 11.23 -37.70
C ASN A 539 4.72 11.03 -39.12
N THR A 540 4.54 9.78 -39.54
CA THR A 540 4.04 9.41 -40.87
C THR A 540 2.55 9.06 -40.84
N ASP A 541 1.90 9.10 -41.99
CA ASP A 541 0.50 8.66 -42.15
C ASP A 541 0.44 7.12 -42.19
N ILE A 542 0.66 6.49 -41.04
CA ILE A 542 0.56 5.04 -40.92
C ILE A 542 -0.89 4.57 -41.08
N THR A 543 -1.09 3.57 -41.95
CA THR A 543 -2.39 2.95 -42.18
C THR A 543 -2.68 1.85 -41.15
N LEU A 544 -3.97 1.57 -40.89
CA LEU A 544 -4.38 0.44 -40.03
C LEU A 544 -3.77 -0.89 -40.46
N LYS A 545 -3.65 -1.13 -41.78
CA LYS A 545 -3.08 -2.37 -42.32
C LYS A 545 -1.59 -2.50 -41.98
N GLU A 546 -0.85 -1.40 -42.05
CA GLU A 546 0.57 -1.37 -41.67
C GLU A 546 0.72 -1.57 -40.17
N LEU A 547 -0.08 -0.89 -39.36
CA LEU A 547 -0.04 -1.03 -37.90
C LEU A 547 -0.39 -2.46 -37.47
N GLN A 548 -1.40 -3.06 -38.09
CA GLN A 548 -1.76 -4.46 -37.86
C GLN A 548 -0.62 -5.41 -38.24
N LYS A 549 0.04 -5.17 -39.39
CA LYS A 549 1.20 -5.96 -39.82
C LYS A 549 2.36 -5.83 -38.84
N ILE A 550 2.62 -4.63 -38.33
CA ILE A 550 3.65 -4.38 -37.31
C ILE A 550 3.33 -5.18 -36.05
N ARG A 551 2.11 -5.08 -35.53
CA ARG A 551 1.66 -5.85 -34.37
C ARG A 551 1.89 -7.35 -34.59
N ASP A 552 1.36 -7.91 -35.67
CA ASP A 552 1.41 -9.35 -35.95
C ASP A 552 2.85 -9.85 -36.06
N LYS A 553 3.72 -9.08 -36.73
CA LYS A 553 5.13 -9.40 -36.87
C LYS A 553 5.90 -9.29 -35.55
N PHE A 554 5.57 -8.33 -34.70
CA PHE A 554 6.18 -8.19 -33.39
C PHE A 554 5.82 -9.35 -32.46
N TYR A 555 4.53 -9.70 -32.36
CA TYR A 555 4.08 -10.86 -31.59
C TYR A 555 4.56 -12.20 -32.16
N ALA A 556 4.84 -12.28 -33.46
CA ALA A 556 5.44 -13.48 -34.06
C ALA A 556 6.90 -13.71 -33.63
N ILE A 557 7.66 -12.65 -33.31
CA ILE A 557 9.04 -12.75 -32.86
C ILE A 557 9.17 -12.72 -31.33
N PHE A 558 8.20 -12.11 -30.65
CA PHE A 558 8.05 -12.12 -29.20
C PHE A 558 6.64 -12.59 -28.81
N PRO A 559 6.37 -13.91 -28.81
CA PRO A 559 5.11 -14.43 -28.33
C PRO A 559 4.98 -14.31 -26.80
N ASP A 560 3.76 -14.08 -26.31
CA ASP A 560 3.48 -14.01 -24.88
C ASP A 560 3.90 -15.28 -24.13
N GLY A 561 4.51 -15.10 -22.95
CA GLY A 561 4.93 -16.20 -22.07
C GLY A 561 6.20 -16.94 -22.48
N GLN A 562 6.79 -16.61 -23.64
CA GLN A 562 8.09 -17.16 -24.04
C GLN A 562 9.24 -16.47 -23.27
N LYS A 563 10.30 -17.23 -22.94
CA LYS A 563 11.44 -16.71 -22.15
C LYS A 563 12.76 -16.63 -22.92
N ALA A 564 12.85 -17.26 -24.08
CA ALA A 564 14.08 -17.29 -24.87
C ALA A 564 13.77 -17.06 -26.35
N TYR A 565 14.52 -16.17 -26.98
CA TYR A 565 14.26 -15.70 -28.35
C TYR A 565 15.49 -15.89 -29.23
N LEU A 566 16.08 -17.09 -29.17
CA LEU A 566 17.36 -17.43 -29.79
C LEU A 566 17.36 -17.15 -31.30
N THR A 567 16.25 -17.40 -32.00
CA THR A 567 16.15 -17.10 -33.44
C THR A 567 16.36 -15.61 -33.71
N VAL A 568 15.74 -14.74 -32.90
CA VAL A 568 15.91 -13.28 -33.01
C VAL A 568 17.36 -12.89 -32.69
N GLN A 569 17.95 -13.46 -31.64
CA GLN A 569 19.36 -13.19 -31.27
C GLN A 569 20.33 -13.56 -32.40
N ASN A 570 20.12 -14.72 -33.03
CA ASN A 570 20.92 -15.17 -34.16
C ASN A 570 20.78 -14.23 -35.37
N ILE A 571 19.57 -13.74 -35.63
CA ILE A 571 19.32 -12.80 -36.74
C ILE A 571 19.98 -11.45 -36.48
N LEU A 572 19.90 -10.91 -35.27
CA LEU A 572 20.42 -9.58 -34.96
C LEU A 572 21.93 -9.44 -35.21
N LEU A 573 22.70 -10.54 -35.10
CA LEU A 573 24.13 -10.55 -35.44
C LEU A 573 24.39 -10.18 -36.92
N TYR A 574 23.43 -10.38 -37.83
CA TYR A 574 23.54 -9.99 -39.24
C TYR A 574 23.33 -8.49 -39.50
N TYR A 575 22.85 -7.74 -38.50
CA TYR A 575 22.54 -6.32 -38.66
C TYR A 575 23.66 -5.47 -38.09
N ASP A 576 23.72 -5.32 -36.77
CA ASP A 576 24.69 -4.48 -36.08
C ASP A 576 24.81 -4.96 -34.62
N GLU A 577 25.74 -4.40 -33.86
CA GLU A 577 25.87 -4.68 -32.44
C GLU A 577 24.56 -4.34 -31.71
N PHE A 578 24.02 -5.32 -30.99
CA PHE A 578 22.77 -5.21 -30.24
C PHE A 578 22.92 -5.55 -28.76
N TRP A 579 24.07 -6.09 -28.36
CA TRP A 579 24.35 -6.39 -26.96
C TRP A 579 24.78 -5.15 -26.19
N TYR A 580 24.79 -5.25 -24.88
CA TYR A 580 25.31 -4.22 -23.99
C TYR A 580 26.33 -4.82 -23.03
N ARG A 581 27.23 -3.96 -22.54
CA ARG A 581 28.22 -4.37 -21.56
C ARG A 581 27.57 -4.49 -20.18
N ALA A 582 27.46 -5.71 -19.69
CA ALA A 582 27.00 -6.01 -18.34
C ALA A 582 28.15 -5.89 -17.32
N THR A 583 27.80 -5.77 -16.04
CA THR A 583 28.77 -5.88 -14.97
C THR A 583 29.30 -7.32 -14.88
N PRO A 584 30.54 -7.52 -14.38
CA PRO A 584 31.48 -6.55 -13.83
C PRO A 584 32.45 -5.96 -14.87
N SER A 585 33.09 -4.84 -14.54
CA SER A 585 33.96 -4.09 -15.46
C SER A 585 35.38 -4.65 -15.64
N TYR A 586 35.81 -5.57 -14.78
CA TYR A 586 37.16 -6.17 -14.83
C TYR A 586 37.31 -7.29 -15.86
N TYR A 587 36.27 -7.56 -16.66
CA TYR A 587 36.38 -8.22 -17.97
C TYR A 587 35.33 -7.63 -18.93
N PHE A 588 35.34 -8.08 -20.19
CA PHE A 588 34.25 -7.76 -21.10
C PHE A 588 33.15 -8.80 -20.92
N ASN A 589 32.01 -8.38 -20.39
CA ASN A 589 30.79 -9.18 -20.27
C ASN A 589 29.71 -8.54 -21.16
N PHE A 590 29.27 -9.23 -22.20
CA PHE A 590 28.24 -8.73 -23.11
C PHE A 590 26.99 -9.58 -23.02
N GLU A 591 25.85 -8.94 -22.80
CA GLU A 591 24.53 -9.57 -22.65
C GLU A 591 23.68 -9.36 -23.90
N PHE A 592 23.04 -10.44 -24.37
CA PHE A 592 22.38 -10.54 -25.67
C PHE A 592 20.87 -10.78 -25.59
N ASP A 593 20.25 -10.70 -24.40
CA ASP A 593 18.83 -10.97 -24.18
C ASP A 593 18.09 -9.93 -23.33
N ASN A 594 18.69 -8.74 -23.10
CA ASN A 594 17.95 -7.63 -22.53
C ASN A 594 17.06 -6.96 -23.57
N TRP A 595 15.97 -7.65 -23.90
CA TRP A 595 15.06 -7.29 -25.00
C TRP A 595 14.49 -5.88 -24.86
N ARG A 596 14.16 -5.44 -23.64
CA ARG A 596 13.66 -4.07 -23.42
C ARG A 596 14.64 -3.00 -23.91
N ARG A 597 15.95 -3.20 -23.66
CA ARG A 597 17.01 -2.30 -24.14
C ARG A 597 17.27 -2.48 -25.63
N ILE A 598 17.38 -3.73 -26.10
CA ILE A 598 17.66 -4.08 -27.50
C ILE A 598 16.61 -3.46 -28.43
N ILE A 599 15.34 -3.68 -28.11
CA ILE A 599 14.20 -3.24 -28.92
C ILE A 599 14.13 -1.71 -29.00
N ARG A 600 14.44 -1.01 -27.89
CA ARG A 600 14.45 0.46 -27.82
C ARG A 600 15.77 1.11 -28.21
N GLY A 601 16.82 0.33 -28.46
CA GLY A 601 18.14 0.88 -28.81
C GLY A 601 18.93 1.52 -27.67
N ILE A 602 18.61 1.22 -26.41
CA ILE A 602 19.21 1.87 -25.24
C ILE A 602 20.60 1.28 -24.95
N GLY A 603 21.67 1.98 -25.34
CA GLY A 603 23.05 1.58 -25.05
C GLY A 603 24.14 1.99 -26.04
N LYS A 604 23.81 2.61 -27.17
CA LYS A 604 24.78 3.19 -28.12
C LYS A 604 24.80 4.72 -28.00
N GLU A 605 25.99 5.33 -28.00
CA GLU A 605 26.18 6.80 -28.01
C GLU A 605 25.77 7.46 -29.35
N LYS A 606 25.16 6.73 -30.31
CA LYS A 606 24.81 7.29 -31.63
C LYS A 606 23.47 6.82 -32.17
N SER A 607 22.75 7.81 -32.73
CA SER A 607 21.58 7.78 -33.62
C SER A 607 20.22 7.67 -32.95
N GLU A 608 19.43 8.74 -33.10
CA GLU A 608 18.08 8.91 -32.56
C GLU A 608 17.00 8.03 -33.24
N PHE A 609 17.32 7.27 -34.30
CA PHE A 609 16.28 6.56 -35.07
C PHE A 609 16.61 5.16 -35.60
N ARG A 610 17.88 4.71 -35.62
CA ARG A 610 18.20 3.38 -36.20
C ARG A 610 19.14 2.56 -35.34
N THR A 611 18.66 1.36 -35.00
CA THR A 611 19.34 0.34 -34.20
C THR A 611 19.33 -0.98 -34.95
N ALA A 612 20.19 -1.91 -34.55
CA ALA A 612 20.23 -3.27 -35.10
C ALA A 612 18.83 -3.92 -35.13
N PHE A 613 18.06 -3.72 -34.06
CA PHE A 613 16.69 -4.23 -33.96
C PHE A 613 15.73 -3.52 -34.91
N ASN A 614 15.79 -2.18 -34.99
CA ASN A 614 14.91 -1.42 -35.86
C ASN A 614 15.10 -1.81 -37.34
N ASP A 615 16.35 -1.88 -37.82
CA ASP A 615 16.66 -2.30 -39.20
C ASP A 615 16.19 -3.74 -39.47
N PHE A 616 16.44 -4.66 -38.52
CA PHE A 616 15.92 -6.02 -38.57
C PHE A 616 14.41 -6.07 -38.70
N PHE A 617 13.73 -5.35 -37.81
CA PHE A 617 12.29 -5.43 -37.71
C PHE A 617 11.62 -4.84 -38.95
N LEU A 618 12.14 -3.74 -39.51
CA LEU A 618 11.67 -3.15 -40.76
C LEU A 618 11.80 -4.12 -41.95
N ASP A 619 12.91 -4.84 -42.06
CA ASP A 619 13.10 -5.86 -43.08
C ASP A 619 12.14 -7.04 -42.88
N PHE A 620 11.99 -7.50 -41.63
CA PHE A 620 11.11 -8.64 -41.32
C PHE A 620 9.62 -8.32 -41.53
N VAL A 621 9.21 -7.08 -41.27
CA VAL A 621 7.86 -6.58 -41.59
C VAL A 621 7.63 -6.61 -43.11
N LYS A 622 8.64 -6.37 -43.93
CA LYS A 622 8.54 -6.46 -45.40
C LYS A 622 8.58 -7.90 -45.92
N PHE A 623 9.25 -8.80 -45.20
CA PHE A 623 9.40 -10.20 -45.58
C PHE A 623 8.08 -10.98 -45.49
N ASP A 624 7.78 -11.76 -46.52
CA ASP A 624 6.64 -12.67 -46.55
C ASP A 624 7.09 -14.07 -46.13
N GLY A 625 6.81 -14.43 -44.88
CA GLY A 625 7.26 -15.68 -44.26
C GLY A 625 7.48 -15.57 -42.76
N SER A 626 7.83 -16.71 -42.17
CA SER A 626 8.13 -16.91 -40.75
C SER A 626 9.53 -16.40 -40.38
N ILE A 627 9.75 -16.20 -39.07
CA ILE A 627 11.05 -15.78 -38.55
C ILE A 627 12.16 -16.81 -38.81
N ASN A 628 11.82 -18.10 -38.89
CA ASN A 628 12.77 -19.17 -39.20
C ASN A 628 13.19 -19.15 -40.68
N GLU A 629 12.25 -18.94 -41.60
CA GLU A 629 12.54 -18.75 -43.02
C GLU A 629 13.41 -17.50 -43.24
N PHE A 630 13.13 -16.42 -42.50
CA PHE A 630 13.96 -15.22 -42.53
C PHE A 630 15.41 -15.48 -42.10
N LEU A 631 15.62 -16.27 -41.04
CA LEU A 631 16.97 -16.68 -40.63
C LEU A 631 17.66 -17.55 -41.70
N ILE A 632 16.93 -18.43 -42.37
CA ILE A 632 17.49 -19.23 -43.49
C ILE A 632 17.97 -18.31 -44.61
N GLU A 633 17.19 -17.30 -44.98
CA GLU A 633 17.60 -16.31 -45.99
C GLU A 633 18.86 -15.54 -45.56
N LYS A 634 18.94 -15.09 -44.31
CA LYS A 634 20.13 -14.40 -43.80
C LYS A 634 21.37 -15.31 -43.80
N ARG A 635 21.21 -16.60 -43.50
CA ARG A 635 22.29 -17.60 -43.50
C ARG A 635 22.88 -17.92 -44.86
N LYS A 636 22.25 -17.49 -45.96
CA LYS A 636 22.86 -17.59 -47.30
C LYS A 636 24.10 -16.70 -47.46
N ILE A 637 24.22 -15.66 -46.64
CA ILE A 637 25.38 -14.78 -46.60
C ILE A 637 26.38 -15.35 -45.58
N LEU A 638 27.47 -15.95 -46.06
CA LEU A 638 28.52 -16.51 -45.22
C LEU A 638 29.63 -15.49 -44.97
N ILE A 639 30.16 -15.48 -43.76
CA ILE A 639 31.34 -14.69 -43.41
C ILE A 639 32.58 -15.60 -43.48
N ASP A 640 33.62 -15.13 -44.14
CA ASP A 640 34.95 -15.74 -44.05
C ASP A 640 35.63 -15.26 -42.76
N PHE A 641 36.19 -16.18 -41.97
CA PHE A 641 36.89 -15.84 -40.73
C PHE A 641 38.07 -14.89 -40.98
N LYS A 642 38.69 -14.94 -42.17
CA LYS A 642 39.77 -14.02 -42.55
C LYS A 642 39.31 -12.57 -42.71
N ASN A 643 38.02 -12.36 -42.98
CA ASN A 643 37.42 -11.05 -43.19
C ASN A 643 36.73 -10.51 -41.93
N ALA A 644 36.64 -11.30 -40.85
CA ALA A 644 36.01 -10.88 -39.60
C ALA A 644 36.96 -10.01 -38.77
N THR A 645 36.73 -8.71 -38.80
CA THR A 645 37.61 -7.70 -38.19
C THR A 645 37.14 -7.28 -36.80
N ASP A 646 35.84 -7.04 -36.63
CA ASP A 646 35.24 -6.62 -35.38
C ASP A 646 34.66 -7.79 -34.56
N LEU A 647 34.24 -7.52 -33.33
CA LEU A 647 33.66 -8.54 -32.45
C LEU A 647 32.37 -9.12 -33.04
N ARG A 648 31.53 -8.30 -33.67
CA ARG A 648 30.24 -8.72 -34.24
C ARG A 648 30.45 -9.77 -35.32
N GLU A 649 31.36 -9.52 -36.25
CA GLU A 649 31.66 -10.41 -37.37
C GLU A 649 32.21 -11.75 -36.87
N LYS A 650 33.08 -11.72 -35.85
CA LYS A 650 33.62 -12.92 -35.21
C LYS A 650 32.51 -13.74 -34.53
N LEU A 651 31.61 -13.07 -33.81
CA LEU A 651 30.46 -13.72 -33.17
C LEU A 651 29.46 -14.27 -34.19
N LEU A 652 29.20 -13.53 -35.28
CA LEU A 652 28.36 -13.97 -36.37
C LEU A 652 28.95 -15.21 -37.06
N TRP A 653 30.27 -15.23 -37.31
CA TRP A 653 30.95 -16.41 -37.83
C TRP A 653 30.72 -17.62 -36.92
N TYR A 654 30.96 -17.49 -35.60
CA TYR A 654 30.66 -18.57 -34.65
C TYR A 654 29.19 -18.99 -34.67
N ASN A 655 28.26 -18.03 -34.75
CA ASN A 655 26.83 -18.29 -34.80
C ASN A 655 26.40 -19.08 -36.05
N GLN A 656 27.04 -18.87 -37.20
CA GLN A 656 26.73 -19.59 -38.44
C GLN A 656 26.96 -21.10 -38.30
N TYR A 657 27.96 -21.51 -37.51
CA TYR A 657 28.27 -22.93 -37.28
C TYR A 657 27.60 -23.51 -36.03
N LEU A 658 27.46 -22.70 -34.97
CA LEU A 658 26.89 -23.16 -33.69
C LEU A 658 25.37 -23.03 -33.59
N GLY A 659 24.79 -22.05 -34.30
CA GLY A 659 23.40 -21.64 -34.11
C GLY A 659 23.05 -21.44 -32.63
N ASN A 660 21.97 -22.08 -32.19
CA ASN A 660 21.49 -21.98 -30.80
C ASN A 660 22.48 -22.55 -29.76
N GLN A 661 23.42 -23.42 -30.15
CA GLN A 661 24.40 -23.97 -29.21
C GLN A 661 25.38 -22.91 -28.68
N MET A 662 25.54 -21.80 -29.42
CA MET A 662 26.31 -20.64 -28.98
C MET A 662 25.84 -20.09 -27.63
N TRP A 663 24.55 -20.26 -27.31
CA TRP A 663 23.87 -19.73 -26.12
C TRP A 663 23.63 -20.81 -25.04
N SER A 664 24.33 -21.94 -25.10
CA SER A 664 24.04 -23.14 -24.29
C SER A 664 24.21 -22.98 -22.78
N GLN A 665 25.02 -22.04 -22.31
CA GLN A 665 25.22 -21.72 -20.89
C GLN A 665 24.39 -20.52 -20.43
N GLY A 666 24.14 -19.57 -21.33
CA GLY A 666 23.40 -18.35 -21.07
C GLY A 666 23.50 -17.37 -22.23
N ASN A 667 22.86 -16.21 -22.13
CA ASN A 667 22.85 -15.21 -23.20
C ASN A 667 23.98 -14.19 -23.06
N HIS A 668 25.12 -14.61 -22.51
CA HIS A 668 26.28 -13.75 -22.30
C HIS A 668 27.50 -14.30 -23.04
N ILE A 669 28.25 -13.39 -23.65
CA ILE A 669 29.59 -13.67 -24.15
C ILE A 669 30.59 -12.85 -23.34
N ALA A 670 31.59 -13.53 -22.77
CA ALA A 670 32.62 -12.90 -21.97
C ALA A 670 34.02 -13.23 -22.46
N PHE A 671 34.92 -12.26 -22.32
CA PHE A 671 36.35 -12.42 -22.61
C PHE A 671 37.19 -11.40 -21.85
N SER A 672 38.50 -11.64 -21.82
CA SER A 672 39.44 -10.83 -21.06
C SER A 672 39.59 -9.41 -21.58
N ASN A 673 39.79 -8.48 -20.65
CA ASN A 673 40.23 -7.11 -20.93
C ASN A 673 41.76 -6.94 -20.77
N GLY A 674 42.50 -8.04 -20.59
CA GLY A 674 43.95 -8.05 -20.39
C GLY A 674 44.40 -8.21 -18.93
N TRP A 675 43.50 -8.10 -17.94
CA TRP A 675 43.84 -8.24 -16.53
C TRP A 675 43.70 -9.70 -16.03
N GLN A 676 44.45 -10.06 -14.99
CA GLN A 676 44.44 -11.41 -14.41
C GLN A 676 43.11 -11.67 -13.68
N SER A 677 42.49 -12.83 -13.95
CA SER A 677 41.16 -13.23 -13.46
C SER A 677 41.21 -14.64 -12.85
N SER A 678 40.18 -15.03 -12.08
CA SER A 678 40.05 -16.35 -11.47
C SER A 678 39.70 -17.48 -12.44
N ILE A 679 39.47 -17.17 -13.73
CA ILE A 679 39.19 -18.18 -14.76
C ILE A 679 40.51 -18.71 -15.34
N PRO A 680 40.71 -20.05 -15.39
CA PRO A 680 41.85 -20.65 -16.07
C PRO A 680 41.92 -20.19 -17.54
N ASP A 681 43.12 -19.93 -18.06
CA ASP A 681 43.33 -19.61 -19.48
C ASP A 681 42.75 -18.27 -19.99
N TRP A 682 42.37 -17.34 -19.10
CA TRP A 682 41.77 -16.04 -19.46
C TRP A 682 42.65 -15.14 -20.34
N GLN A 683 43.98 -15.33 -20.32
CA GLN A 683 44.92 -14.56 -21.15
C GLN A 683 45.24 -15.23 -22.50
N ASN A 684 44.73 -16.44 -22.73
CA ASN A 684 44.97 -17.14 -23.98
C ASN A 684 44.16 -16.51 -25.12
N LYS A 685 44.65 -16.70 -26.35
CA LYS A 685 44.00 -16.22 -27.56
C LYS A 685 42.98 -17.22 -28.08
N ASP A 686 41.92 -16.70 -28.71
CA ASP A 686 40.94 -17.52 -29.38
C ASP A 686 41.60 -18.28 -30.53
N LYS A 687 41.21 -19.55 -30.72
CA LYS A 687 41.84 -20.40 -31.73
C LYS A 687 41.43 -20.02 -33.15
N VAL A 688 40.21 -19.49 -33.35
CA VAL A 688 39.76 -19.07 -34.68
C VAL A 688 40.25 -17.65 -34.97
N PHE A 689 40.24 -16.78 -33.95
CA PHE A 689 40.63 -15.38 -34.06
C PHE A 689 41.78 -15.04 -33.11
N PRO A 690 43.05 -15.28 -33.50
CA PRO A 690 44.22 -15.12 -32.63
C PRO A 690 44.46 -13.69 -32.11
N ASP A 691 43.83 -12.69 -32.73
CA ASP A 691 43.88 -11.30 -32.28
C ASP A 691 42.99 -11.04 -31.03
N THR A 692 42.02 -11.93 -30.77
CA THR A 692 41.03 -11.80 -29.70
C THR A 692 41.32 -12.77 -28.56
N PHE A 693 40.97 -12.41 -27.33
CA PHE A 693 41.01 -13.36 -26.21
C PHE A 693 39.94 -14.44 -26.38
N ILE A 694 40.12 -15.58 -25.71
CA ILE A 694 39.14 -16.67 -25.75
C ILE A 694 37.73 -16.14 -25.44
N LEU A 695 36.78 -16.48 -26.32
CA LEU A 695 35.37 -16.14 -26.17
C LEU A 695 34.65 -17.24 -25.39
N TYR A 696 34.04 -16.85 -24.27
CA TYR A 696 33.28 -17.75 -23.41
C TYR A 696 31.78 -17.45 -23.52
N ASN A 697 30.97 -18.50 -23.70
CA ASN A 697 29.55 -18.43 -23.38
C ASN A 697 29.35 -18.72 -21.88
N ILE A 698 28.69 -17.78 -21.20
CA ILE A 698 28.58 -17.79 -19.73
C ILE A 698 27.13 -17.54 -19.29
N LYS A 699 26.86 -17.79 -18.01
CA LYS A 699 25.59 -17.44 -17.36
C LYS A 699 25.81 -16.22 -16.45
N GLY A 700 25.28 -15.06 -16.84
CA GLY A 700 25.36 -13.83 -16.05
C GLY A 700 26.81 -13.34 -15.87
N ASP A 701 27.33 -13.44 -14.65
CA ASP A 701 28.61 -12.85 -14.23
C ASP A 701 29.66 -13.90 -13.80
N LEU A 702 29.58 -15.13 -14.33
CA LEU A 702 30.45 -16.29 -14.02
C LEU A 702 30.20 -16.94 -12.65
N LYS A 703 29.24 -16.45 -11.85
CA LYS A 703 28.90 -17.04 -10.54
C LYS A 703 27.91 -18.22 -10.63
N GLY A 704 27.48 -18.60 -11.84
CA GLY A 704 26.62 -19.76 -12.08
C GLY A 704 26.87 -20.39 -13.45
N GLY A 705 26.45 -21.64 -13.63
CA GLY A 705 26.69 -22.41 -14.87
C GLY A 705 28.14 -22.90 -15.02
N THR A 706 28.47 -23.50 -16.17
CA THR A 706 29.85 -23.93 -16.48
C THR A 706 30.30 -23.23 -17.75
N PRO A 707 31.14 -22.18 -17.67
CA PRO A 707 31.62 -21.44 -18.83
C PRO A 707 32.09 -22.37 -19.97
N LYS A 708 31.65 -22.10 -21.20
CA LYS A 708 32.03 -22.88 -22.39
C LYS A 708 32.80 -22.00 -23.35
N VAL A 709 33.97 -22.44 -23.77
CA VAL A 709 34.72 -21.78 -24.85
C VAL A 709 34.01 -22.02 -26.17
N LEU A 710 33.75 -20.97 -26.96
CA LEU A 710 33.03 -21.08 -28.23
C LEU A 710 33.72 -22.04 -29.21
N TYR A 711 35.05 -21.99 -29.33
CA TYR A 711 35.81 -22.96 -30.13
C TYR A 711 35.57 -24.41 -29.68
N GLN A 712 35.51 -24.69 -28.37
CA GLN A 712 35.39 -26.07 -27.87
C GLN A 712 34.06 -26.72 -28.25
N ILE A 713 33.01 -25.93 -28.44
CA ILE A 713 31.68 -26.42 -28.82
C ILE A 713 31.44 -26.42 -30.33
N LEU A 714 32.42 -26.02 -31.16
CA LEU A 714 32.33 -26.15 -32.61
C LEU A 714 32.24 -27.63 -33.05
N PRO A 715 31.57 -27.92 -34.18
CA PRO A 715 31.64 -29.25 -34.80
C PRO A 715 33.07 -29.65 -35.15
N GLU A 716 33.42 -30.93 -34.95
CA GLU A 716 34.78 -31.45 -35.16
C GLU A 716 35.29 -31.26 -36.61
N GLU A 717 34.39 -31.31 -37.58
CA GLU A 717 34.71 -31.08 -39.00
C GLU A 717 35.24 -29.66 -39.22
N ILE A 718 34.64 -28.67 -38.54
CA ILE A 718 35.03 -27.27 -38.64
C ILE A 718 36.34 -27.00 -37.90
N LYS A 719 36.54 -27.61 -36.72
CA LYS A 719 37.81 -27.52 -35.98
C LYS A 719 38.99 -28.03 -36.82
N LYS A 720 38.84 -29.16 -37.50
CA LYS A 720 39.87 -29.72 -38.39
C LYS A 720 40.26 -28.76 -39.51
N VAL A 721 39.28 -28.10 -40.13
CA VAL A 721 39.54 -27.10 -41.18
C VAL A 721 40.33 -25.93 -40.63
N ILE A 722 39.97 -25.43 -39.44
CA ILE A 722 40.69 -24.31 -38.80
C ILE A 722 42.11 -24.70 -38.43
N ASP A 723 42.27 -25.84 -37.75
CA ASP A 723 43.59 -26.31 -37.30
C ASP A 723 44.52 -26.54 -38.49
N SER A 724 44.01 -27.03 -39.63
CA SER A 724 44.79 -27.21 -40.88
C SER A 724 45.15 -25.91 -41.62
N ASN A 725 44.48 -24.80 -41.33
CA ASN A 725 44.77 -23.48 -41.92
C ASN A 725 45.68 -22.62 -41.02
N LEU A 726 45.92 -23.06 -39.77
CA LEU A 726 46.78 -22.39 -38.78
C LEU A 726 48.19 -23.00 -38.71
N GLU A 727 48.37 -24.23 -39.23
CA GLU A 727 49.67 -24.82 -39.60
C GLU A 727 50.21 -24.20 -40.88
#